data_AF-A0A6P8HH88-F1
#
_entry.id   AF-A0A6P8HH88-F1
#
_cell.length_a   1.000
_cell.length_b   1.000
_cell.length_c   1.000
_cell.angle_alpha   90.00
_cell.angle_beta   90.00
_cell.angle_gamma   90.00
#
_symmetry.space_group_name_H-M   'P 1'
#
loop_
_entity.id
_entity.type
_entity.pdbx_description
1 polymer ?
#
loop_
_entity_poly.entity_id
_entity_poly.type
_entity_poly.pdbx_seq_one_letter_code
_entity_poly.pdbx_strand_id
1 'polypeptide(L)'
;MKGAVCFVMLATLVAVTLADVYLHNPRGSNNRLNERSANRANANRAFDSQNNNRGGYNVGDKTNQAFRNEDGQYNMAYFQSSRKSSGKTYLTMEWTNQHGCGGNEKNDPHKMNCQVVLQYMCQEDVQTRKQSTMRNGANTNTQAFTANRKGSAETKAQYEARRNGNVRNDRVLFESWEWYDKCQQRNRNKGLFTADQKLKGDQSIYTRQNPAGTRRGYECPEEHDYYPYWHPTDWKDIAILTTDPSRCSYYKTQSFNVKPKAECIEKYSGGEAKHWSKYNNQKDCVDNGGSWLEFDNYLEIAPFDEKTCQSKGKPYFFGRRHGMVNKECLVRLPQPDCEQAGWTRVNHLGNGREGVPLNYTWTLPSFPSGKDQRCILRIRYNISTDDYDPWKTDASSNQNLGAMKISPVQQNPVVDVGAGMQPLRLAINTAQYGRTFQDRSHLFKLRSRDANKVPEDKNIYNLNVRGKRGNIVQTYPAVEYDFIPNRLKIKSNDLLHVQWTGSNSHKNGNPAGDGQAGDAGEGTSGTDRNNIVETQDPLDNFPLPWERATLFKNSAAVWTSFPYKTAPAPEDIAISMASSGYYACLKKKDGCDKQSTDTKAAMNNLLNNAPASYAGMILQVNKGTYYYACSRNNNFSNRSQKGRLYVTQ
;
A
#
# COMPACT_ATOMS: atom_id res chain seq x y z
N MET A 1 -21.38 58.86 26.56
CA MET A 1 -21.99 57.54 26.83
C MET A 1 -22.75 57.04 25.60
N LYS A 2 -22.12 56.21 24.77
CA LYS A 2 -22.77 55.23 23.88
C LYS A 2 -21.77 54.08 23.72
N GLY A 3 -22.01 52.98 24.43
CA GLY A 3 -21.10 51.84 24.53
C GLY A 3 -21.18 50.94 23.30
N ALA A 4 -20.02 50.57 22.78
CA ALA A 4 -19.83 49.67 21.66
C ALA A 4 -20.08 48.20 22.08
N VAL A 5 -20.87 47.48 21.30
CA VAL A 5 -20.98 46.02 21.38
C VAL A 5 -20.01 45.43 20.36
N CYS A 6 -18.90 44.88 20.87
CA CYS A 6 -17.92 44.15 20.08
C CYS A 6 -18.38 42.69 19.95
N PHE A 7 -18.86 42.29 18.77
CA PHE A 7 -19.11 40.89 18.44
C PHE A 7 -17.76 40.17 18.26
N VAL A 8 -17.35 39.37 19.23
CA VAL A 8 -16.24 38.41 19.06
C VAL A 8 -16.83 37.15 18.44
N MET A 9 -16.71 37.01 17.12
CA MET A 9 -16.84 35.71 16.45
C MET A 9 -15.64 34.84 16.85
N LEU A 10 -15.81 33.97 17.84
CA LEU A 10 -14.87 32.90 18.10
C LEU A 10 -15.09 31.79 17.05
N ALA A 11 -14.49 31.95 15.87
CA ALA A 11 -14.38 30.87 14.91
C ALA A 11 -13.40 29.82 15.47
N THR A 12 -13.92 28.81 16.17
CA THR A 12 -13.15 27.61 16.50
C THR A 12 -12.73 26.92 15.21
N LEU A 13 -11.49 27.16 14.79
CA LEU A 13 -10.72 26.36 13.85
C LEU A 13 -10.63 24.93 14.40
N VAL A 14 -11.60 24.08 14.04
CA VAL A 14 -11.43 22.63 14.16
C VAL A 14 -10.37 22.25 13.13
N ALA A 15 -9.12 22.14 13.59
CA ALA A 15 -8.07 21.53 12.83
C ALA A 15 -8.47 20.07 12.58
N VAL A 16 -9.00 19.78 11.41
CA VAL A 16 -9.22 18.42 10.93
C VAL A 16 -7.84 17.84 10.70
N THR A 17 -7.26 17.19 11.72
CA THR A 17 -6.02 16.43 11.55
C THR A 17 -6.35 15.23 10.68
N LEU A 18 -6.18 15.38 9.36
CA LEU A 18 -6.18 14.28 8.40
C LEU A 18 -4.84 13.58 8.57
N ALA A 19 -4.71 12.45 9.26
CA ALA A 19 -3.43 11.72 9.32
C ALA A 19 -3.58 10.29 9.83
N ASP A 20 -4.30 9.40 9.16
CA ASP A 20 -4.86 8.26 9.90
C ASP A 20 -4.13 6.91 9.68
N VAL A 21 -3.57 6.62 8.50
CA VAL A 21 -2.70 5.44 8.26
C VAL A 21 -1.64 5.66 7.18
N TYR A 22 -0.40 5.24 7.42
CA TYR A 22 0.76 5.58 6.60
C TYR A 22 1.65 4.38 6.35
N LEU A 23 1.75 3.94 5.10
CA LEU A 23 2.57 2.78 4.75
C LEU A 23 4.04 3.18 4.50
N HIS A 24 4.99 2.51 5.15
CA HIS A 24 6.43 2.79 5.08
C HIS A 24 7.21 1.79 4.23
N ASN A 25 6.85 0.51 4.28
CA ASN A 25 7.43 -0.53 3.44
C ASN A 25 6.35 -1.52 2.94
N PRO A 26 6.24 -1.75 1.62
CA PRO A 26 6.70 -0.89 0.53
C PRO A 26 6.22 0.56 0.69
N ARG A 27 6.88 1.53 0.08
CA ARG A 27 6.56 2.96 0.29
C ARG A 27 5.13 3.32 -0.12
N GLY A 28 4.34 3.80 0.83
CA GLY A 28 3.01 4.37 0.64
C GLY A 28 3.03 5.68 -0.15
N SER A 29 2.19 5.76 -1.17
CA SER A 29 2.12 6.89 -2.09
C SER A 29 1.30 8.04 -1.53
N ASN A 30 0.22 7.76 -0.80
CA ASN A 30 -0.76 8.76 -0.38
C ASN A 30 -1.11 9.75 -1.51
N ASN A 31 -1.43 9.20 -2.69
CA ASN A 31 -1.70 9.92 -3.94
C ASN A 31 -0.53 10.73 -4.55
N ARG A 32 0.66 10.76 -3.95
CA ARG A 32 1.84 11.41 -4.53
C ARG A 32 2.37 10.67 -5.76
N LEU A 33 3.13 11.41 -6.56
CA LEU A 33 3.91 10.91 -7.69
C LEU A 33 5.34 11.45 -7.62
N ASN A 34 5.57 12.68 -8.06
CA ASN A 34 6.89 13.30 -8.20
C ASN A 34 6.82 14.80 -7.87
N GLU A 35 5.93 15.17 -6.96
CA GLU A 35 5.76 16.55 -6.54
C GLU A 35 7.06 17.09 -5.92
N ARG A 36 7.35 18.36 -6.26
CA ARG A 36 8.40 19.16 -5.63
C ARG A 36 8.05 19.59 -4.22
N SER A 37 6.76 19.81 -3.98
CA SER A 37 6.24 20.21 -2.68
C SER A 37 6.15 19.06 -1.67
N ALA A 38 6.13 19.36 -0.37
CA ALA A 38 5.85 18.43 0.72
C ALA A 38 4.39 17.96 0.69
N ASN A 39 3.49 18.76 0.12
CA ASN A 39 2.11 18.38 -0.10
C ASN A 39 1.96 17.58 -1.40
N ARG A 40 1.10 16.56 -1.41
CA ARG A 40 0.54 15.98 -2.64
C ARG A 40 -0.21 17.05 -3.43
N ALA A 41 -0.12 17.02 -4.75
CA ALA A 41 -0.77 18.02 -5.60
C ALA A 41 -2.27 17.75 -5.77
N ASN A 42 -2.69 16.48 -5.69
CA ASN A 42 -4.06 16.07 -5.97
C ASN A 42 -4.48 14.91 -5.06
N ALA A 43 -5.35 15.18 -4.08
CA ALA A 43 -5.90 14.17 -3.16
C ALA A 43 -6.89 13.20 -3.82
N ASN A 44 -7.30 13.48 -5.07
CA ASN A 44 -8.26 12.69 -5.84
C ASN A 44 -7.59 11.87 -6.93
N ARG A 45 -6.25 11.80 -6.96
CA ARG A 45 -5.49 11.22 -8.05
C ARG A 45 -5.78 9.74 -8.28
N ALA A 46 -5.64 8.92 -7.24
CA ALA A 46 -5.71 7.46 -7.33
C ALA A 46 -6.78 6.84 -6.43
N PHE A 47 -6.91 7.29 -5.18
CA PHE A 47 -7.82 6.71 -4.18
C PHE A 47 -8.12 7.69 -3.04
N ASP A 48 -9.09 7.39 -2.18
CA ASP A 48 -9.38 8.18 -0.99
C ASP A 48 -8.47 7.82 0.18
N SER A 49 -7.33 8.47 0.30
CA SER A 49 -6.40 8.15 1.39
C SER A 49 -6.87 8.60 2.77
N GLN A 50 -7.74 9.63 2.84
CA GLN A 50 -8.13 10.31 4.08
C GLN A 50 -6.95 10.86 4.92
N ASN A 51 -5.72 10.82 4.38
CA ASN A 51 -4.49 11.16 5.06
C ASN A 51 -4.09 12.63 4.85
N ASN A 52 -3.11 13.12 5.63
CA ASN A 52 -2.53 14.45 5.44
C ASN A 52 -1.94 14.59 4.03
N ASN A 53 -2.02 15.77 3.43
CA ASN A 53 -1.33 16.08 2.18
C ASN A 53 0.18 15.80 2.22
N ARG A 54 0.82 15.88 3.40
CA ARG A 54 2.28 15.69 3.59
C ARG A 54 2.74 14.25 3.80
N GLY A 55 1.84 13.28 3.82
CA GLY A 55 2.17 11.93 4.31
C GLY A 55 2.59 10.90 3.27
N GLY A 56 2.84 11.26 2.01
CA GLY A 56 3.20 10.30 0.95
C GLY A 56 4.68 10.30 0.60
N TYR A 57 5.15 9.20 0.00
CA TYR A 57 6.45 9.19 -0.69
C TYR A 57 6.29 9.48 -2.18
N ASN A 58 7.26 10.16 -2.79
CA ASN A 58 7.38 10.19 -4.24
C ASN A 58 7.73 8.79 -4.78
N VAL A 59 7.37 8.54 -6.04
CA VAL A 59 7.83 7.38 -6.81
C VAL A 59 9.35 7.47 -6.97
N GLY A 60 10.01 6.31 -6.99
CA GLY A 60 11.45 6.23 -7.18
C GLY A 60 11.89 6.70 -8.56
N ASP A 61 13.08 7.28 -8.63
CA ASP A 61 13.82 7.56 -9.86
C ASP A 61 14.91 6.50 -10.04
N LYS A 62 15.11 6.00 -11.27
CA LYS A 62 16.13 4.96 -11.55
C LYS A 62 17.57 5.47 -11.46
N THR A 63 17.80 6.75 -11.72
CA THR A 63 19.14 7.34 -11.82
C THR A 63 19.27 8.54 -10.88
N ASN A 64 20.30 9.35 -11.07
CA ASN A 64 20.46 10.63 -10.37
C ASN A 64 19.60 11.77 -10.95
N GLN A 65 18.76 11.49 -11.96
CA GLN A 65 17.85 12.46 -12.59
C GLN A 65 16.41 12.25 -12.15
N ALA A 66 15.63 13.33 -12.12
CA ALA A 66 14.19 13.28 -11.88
C ALA A 66 13.43 12.90 -13.16
N PHE A 67 12.45 12.01 -13.05
CA PHE A 67 11.66 11.55 -14.19
C PHE A 67 10.17 11.89 -14.10
N ARG A 68 9.56 12.01 -15.28
CA ARG A 68 8.11 12.22 -15.48
C ARG A 68 7.51 11.19 -16.43
N ASN A 69 8.11 10.00 -16.50
CA ASN A 69 7.65 8.89 -17.33
C ASN A 69 7.92 7.57 -16.61
N GLU A 70 7.13 6.55 -16.91
CA GLU A 70 7.21 5.24 -16.26
C GLU A 70 8.55 4.53 -16.51
N ASP A 71 9.24 4.83 -17.62
CA ASP A 71 10.50 4.16 -17.97
C ASP A 71 11.69 4.67 -17.14
N GLY A 72 11.65 5.92 -16.69
CA GLY A 72 12.61 6.50 -15.75
C GLY A 72 12.24 6.26 -14.27
N GLN A 73 10.98 5.90 -14.00
CA GLN A 73 10.53 5.54 -12.66
C GLN A 73 11.08 4.17 -12.24
N TYR A 74 11.47 4.07 -10.96
CA TYR A 74 11.92 2.84 -10.35
C TYR A 74 10.77 2.18 -9.57
N ASN A 75 10.47 0.93 -9.94
CA ASN A 75 9.58 0.07 -9.19
C ASN A 75 10.45 -0.94 -8.44
N MET A 76 10.34 -0.98 -7.11
CA MET A 76 11.02 -2.00 -6.30
C MET A 76 10.67 -3.39 -6.83
N ALA A 77 11.63 -4.30 -6.84
CA ALA A 77 11.45 -5.63 -7.41
C ALA A 77 11.73 -6.67 -6.35
N TYR A 78 10.74 -7.47 -5.97
CA TYR A 78 10.92 -8.57 -5.02
C TYR A 78 10.87 -9.90 -5.78
N PHE A 79 11.51 -10.94 -5.25
CA PHE A 79 11.40 -12.27 -5.84
C PHE A 79 10.20 -13.01 -5.27
N GLN A 80 9.44 -13.68 -6.13
CA GLN A 80 8.36 -14.58 -5.74
C GLN A 80 8.88 -15.67 -4.79
N SER A 81 8.01 -16.29 -4.00
CA SER A 81 8.37 -17.59 -3.39
C SER A 81 8.58 -18.63 -4.47
N SER A 82 9.33 -19.68 -4.17
CA SER A 82 9.67 -20.72 -5.13
C SER A 82 8.42 -21.39 -5.69
N ARG A 83 8.44 -21.69 -7.00
CA ARG A 83 7.45 -22.56 -7.66
C ARG A 83 7.98 -23.97 -7.91
N LYS A 84 9.29 -24.19 -7.71
CA LYS A 84 10.01 -25.44 -8.02
C LYS A 84 10.52 -26.18 -6.79
N SER A 85 10.57 -25.52 -5.63
CA SER A 85 11.07 -26.05 -4.37
C SER A 85 10.39 -25.33 -3.19
N SER A 86 10.97 -25.44 -1.99
CA SER A 86 10.39 -24.98 -0.73
C SER A 86 10.78 -23.56 -0.31
N GLY A 87 11.69 -22.90 -1.03
CA GLY A 87 12.21 -21.59 -0.65
C GLY A 87 11.14 -20.49 -0.67
N LYS A 88 10.99 -19.76 0.43
CA LYS A 88 10.00 -18.68 0.58
C LYS A 88 10.66 -17.30 0.50
N THR A 89 9.94 -16.29 0.02
CA THR A 89 10.41 -14.90 0.11
C THR A 89 9.56 -14.12 1.10
N TYR A 90 10.21 -13.39 2.00
CA TYR A 90 9.59 -12.63 3.07
C TYR A 90 9.76 -11.12 2.86
N LEU A 91 8.66 -10.38 2.91
CA LEU A 91 8.62 -8.93 2.87
C LEU A 91 7.98 -8.39 4.15
N THR A 92 8.78 -7.72 4.98
CA THR A 92 8.27 -7.05 6.19
C THR A 92 7.59 -5.75 5.80
N MET A 93 6.27 -5.71 5.95
CA MET A 93 5.48 -4.51 5.75
C MET A 93 5.49 -3.68 7.03
N GLU A 94 5.63 -2.36 6.93
CA GLU A 94 5.68 -1.45 8.09
C GLU A 94 4.73 -0.27 7.86
N TRP A 95 4.01 0.16 8.90
CA TRP A 95 3.13 1.33 8.84
C TRP A 95 3.00 2.03 10.19
N THR A 96 2.39 3.21 10.17
CA THR A 96 1.93 3.96 11.34
C THR A 96 0.43 4.25 11.21
N ASN A 97 -0.29 4.37 12.33
CA ASN A 97 -1.73 4.65 12.35
C ASN A 97 -2.12 5.54 13.55
N GLN A 98 -2.89 6.62 13.33
CA GLN A 98 -3.10 7.66 14.35
C GLN A 98 -3.99 7.22 15.50
N HIS A 99 -5.12 6.60 15.22
CA HIS A 99 -6.20 6.45 16.20
C HIS A 99 -6.00 5.30 17.18
N GLY A 100 -4.80 4.73 17.27
CA GLY A 100 -4.49 3.64 18.19
C GLY A 100 -5.15 2.32 17.81
N CYS A 101 -4.78 1.25 18.49
CA CYS A 101 -5.26 -0.08 18.16
C CYS A 101 -5.09 -0.97 19.39
N GLY A 102 -6.16 -1.62 19.86
CA GLY A 102 -6.11 -2.45 21.07
C GLY A 102 -6.38 -1.67 22.36
N GLY A 103 -5.82 -2.14 23.48
CA GLY A 103 -6.11 -1.62 24.83
C GLY A 103 -7.22 -2.42 25.53
N ASN A 104 -7.51 -2.10 26.80
CA ASN A 104 -8.60 -2.70 27.56
C ASN A 104 -9.03 -1.78 28.72
N GLU A 105 -10.29 -1.91 29.14
CA GLU A 105 -10.90 -1.03 30.15
C GLU A 105 -10.27 -1.13 31.55
N LYS A 106 -9.49 -2.17 31.82
CA LYS A 106 -8.97 -2.45 33.17
C LYS A 106 -7.58 -1.87 33.40
N ASN A 107 -6.67 -2.06 32.46
CA ASN A 107 -5.24 -1.80 32.64
C ASN A 107 -4.62 -0.98 31.48
N ASP A 108 -5.36 -0.69 30.41
CA ASP A 108 -4.84 0.03 29.24
C ASP A 108 -5.90 0.99 28.65
N PRO A 109 -6.00 2.23 29.16
CA PRO A 109 -7.11 3.15 28.90
C PRO A 109 -7.22 3.60 27.44
N HIS A 110 -6.31 3.18 26.56
CA HIS A 110 -6.32 3.47 25.13
C HIS A 110 -7.15 2.45 24.33
N LYS A 111 -8.32 2.05 24.84
CA LYS A 111 -9.18 1.06 24.19
C LYS A 111 -9.74 1.62 22.89
N MET A 112 -9.29 1.06 21.76
CA MET A 112 -9.81 1.36 20.43
C MET A 112 -9.95 0.08 19.62
N ASN A 113 -11.17 -0.17 19.14
CA ASN A 113 -11.43 -1.31 18.25
C ASN A 113 -10.88 -0.99 16.87
N CYS A 114 -10.02 -1.88 16.38
CA CYS A 114 -9.39 -1.71 15.08
C CYS A 114 -9.32 -3.02 14.31
N GLN A 115 -9.29 -2.86 12.99
CA GLN A 115 -8.95 -3.90 12.04
C GLN A 115 -8.01 -3.32 10.99
N VAL A 116 -6.84 -3.93 10.84
CA VAL A 116 -5.91 -3.66 9.75
C VAL A 116 -6.06 -4.75 8.70
N VAL A 117 -6.46 -4.39 7.49
CA VAL A 117 -6.62 -5.31 6.35
C VAL A 117 -5.52 -5.03 5.34
N LEU A 118 -4.67 -6.02 5.10
CA LEU A 118 -3.55 -5.95 4.17
C LEU A 118 -3.92 -6.70 2.90
N GLN A 119 -3.82 -6.04 1.75
CA GLN A 119 -4.28 -6.55 0.48
C GLN A 119 -3.35 -6.19 -0.66
N TYR A 120 -3.40 -6.96 -1.74
CA TYR A 120 -2.65 -6.66 -2.96
C TYR A 120 -3.48 -6.92 -4.22
N MET A 121 -3.05 -6.28 -5.31
CA MET A 121 -3.48 -6.57 -6.68
C MET A 121 -2.24 -6.78 -7.52
N CYS A 122 -2.29 -7.71 -8.48
CA CYS A 122 -1.22 -7.99 -9.43
C CYS A 122 -1.79 -8.20 -10.82
N GLN A 123 -0.97 -7.93 -11.82
CA GLN A 123 -1.16 -8.31 -13.21
C GLN A 123 0.20 -8.73 -13.78
N GLU A 124 0.19 -9.51 -14.85
CA GLU A 124 1.40 -9.90 -15.57
C GLU A 124 2.18 -8.65 -16.04
N ASP A 125 3.49 -8.63 -15.77
CA ASP A 125 4.38 -7.56 -16.20
C ASP A 125 4.79 -7.74 -17.67
N VAL A 126 3.92 -7.31 -18.59
CA VAL A 126 4.13 -7.43 -20.02
C VAL A 126 5.00 -6.30 -20.59
N GLN A 127 5.76 -6.60 -21.65
CA GLN A 127 6.56 -5.63 -22.39
C GLN A 127 5.66 -4.58 -23.10
N THR A 128 4.69 -5.05 -23.88
CA THR A 128 3.73 -4.18 -24.58
C THR A 128 2.56 -3.85 -23.66
N ARG A 129 2.63 -2.68 -23.00
CA ARG A 129 1.60 -2.21 -22.07
C ARG A 129 0.30 -1.89 -22.81
N LYS A 130 -0.82 -2.31 -22.23
CA LYS A 130 -2.18 -1.95 -22.68
C LYS A 130 -2.67 -0.71 -21.93
N GLN A 131 -3.75 -0.11 -22.44
CA GLN A 131 -4.45 0.99 -21.77
C GLN A 131 -5.02 0.59 -20.39
N SER A 132 -5.24 -0.70 -20.15
CA SER A 132 -5.66 -1.24 -18.85
C SER A 132 -4.50 -1.60 -17.91
N THR A 133 -3.25 -1.53 -18.36
CA THR A 133 -2.10 -1.92 -17.54
C THR A 133 -1.94 -0.98 -16.33
N MET A 134 -1.98 -1.50 -15.10
CA MET A 134 -1.67 -0.68 -13.90
C MET A 134 -0.32 0.05 -14.02
N ARG A 135 -0.33 1.30 -13.57
CA ARG A 135 0.78 2.27 -13.69
C ARG A 135 0.72 3.34 -12.59
N ASN A 136 1.86 3.89 -12.19
CA ASN A 136 1.90 5.09 -11.36
C ASN A 136 1.52 6.35 -12.18
N GLY A 137 1.73 6.33 -13.50
CA GLY A 137 1.47 7.49 -14.37
C GLY A 137 2.62 8.50 -14.40
N ALA A 138 2.48 9.49 -15.28
CA ALA A 138 3.49 10.50 -15.61
C ALA A 138 3.19 11.89 -15.01
N ASN A 139 1.94 12.13 -14.60
CA ASN A 139 1.51 13.37 -13.97
C ASN A 139 0.53 13.14 -12.81
N THR A 140 0.20 14.24 -12.12
CA THR A 140 -0.62 14.25 -10.91
C THR A 140 -2.13 14.32 -11.17
N ASN A 141 -2.57 14.29 -12.43
CA ASN A 141 -3.99 14.37 -12.76
C ASN A 141 -4.72 13.06 -12.43
N THR A 142 -5.97 13.19 -11.98
CA THR A 142 -6.90 12.06 -11.86
C THR A 142 -7.27 11.54 -13.25
N GLN A 143 -7.48 10.23 -13.40
CA GLN A 143 -8.04 9.67 -14.65
C GLN A 143 -9.35 10.37 -15.05
N ALA A 144 -9.64 10.50 -16.35
CA ALA A 144 -10.88 11.12 -16.81
C ALA A 144 -12.07 10.17 -16.58
N PHE A 145 -13.28 10.69 -16.43
CA PHE A 145 -14.47 9.85 -16.32
C PHE A 145 -15.69 10.59 -16.84
N THR A 146 -16.47 9.93 -17.70
CA THR A 146 -17.75 10.40 -18.20
C THR A 146 -18.81 9.39 -17.81
N ALA A 147 -19.73 9.74 -16.92
CA ALA A 147 -20.80 8.84 -16.48
C ALA A 147 -21.70 8.38 -17.64
N ASN A 148 -22.19 7.14 -17.59
CA ASN A 148 -23.22 6.69 -18.55
C ASN A 148 -24.57 7.33 -18.21
N ARG A 149 -24.98 8.29 -19.06
CA ARG A 149 -26.27 9.00 -18.99
C ARG A 149 -27.41 8.29 -19.73
N LYS A 150 -27.11 7.26 -20.52
CA LYS A 150 -28.09 6.46 -21.27
C LYS A 150 -28.65 5.30 -20.44
N GLY A 151 -28.05 5.02 -19.28
CA GLY A 151 -28.46 3.91 -18.42
C GLY A 151 -28.45 2.59 -19.19
N SER A 152 -29.53 1.81 -19.05
CA SER A 152 -29.68 0.50 -19.69
C SER A 152 -29.71 0.54 -21.23
N ALA A 153 -29.92 1.72 -21.84
CA ALA A 153 -29.94 1.93 -23.29
C ALA A 153 -28.52 2.18 -23.89
N GLU A 154 -27.47 2.24 -23.07
CA GLU A 154 -26.10 2.27 -23.57
C GLU A 154 -25.79 1.01 -24.39
N THR A 155 -25.21 1.17 -25.59
CA THR A 155 -24.73 0.06 -26.40
C THR A 155 -23.28 -0.29 -26.03
N LYS A 156 -22.85 -1.52 -26.34
CA LYS A 156 -21.46 -1.95 -26.11
C LYS A 156 -20.43 -1.01 -26.75
N ALA A 157 -20.66 -0.60 -28.00
CA ALA A 157 -19.77 0.33 -28.70
C ALA A 157 -19.67 1.71 -27.99
N GLN A 158 -20.77 2.19 -27.39
CA GLN A 158 -20.77 3.44 -26.62
C GLN A 158 -19.99 3.29 -25.31
N TYR A 159 -20.17 2.17 -24.61
CA TYR A 159 -19.35 1.82 -23.44
C TYR A 159 -17.86 1.80 -23.80
N GLU A 160 -17.47 1.08 -24.85
CA GLU A 160 -16.08 0.95 -25.28
C GLU A 160 -15.50 2.32 -25.67
N ALA A 161 -16.28 3.16 -26.35
CA ALA A 161 -15.90 4.53 -26.68
C ALA A 161 -15.66 5.39 -25.42
N ARG A 162 -16.53 5.32 -24.41
CA ARG A 162 -16.33 6.04 -23.14
C ARG A 162 -15.05 5.58 -22.44
N ARG A 163 -14.89 4.27 -22.27
CA ARG A 163 -13.70 3.69 -21.64
C ARG A 163 -12.44 4.16 -22.36
N ASN A 164 -12.37 3.96 -23.68
CA ASN A 164 -11.18 4.29 -24.46
C ASN A 164 -10.87 5.80 -24.45
N GLY A 165 -11.91 6.65 -24.43
CA GLY A 165 -11.76 8.11 -24.33
C GLY A 165 -11.36 8.58 -22.92
N ASN A 166 -11.70 7.83 -21.87
CA ASN A 166 -11.46 8.20 -20.48
C ASN A 166 -10.11 7.72 -19.95
N VAL A 167 -9.68 6.50 -20.27
CA VAL A 167 -8.45 5.93 -19.70
C VAL A 167 -7.23 6.54 -20.36
N ARG A 168 -6.42 7.28 -19.61
CA ARG A 168 -5.23 7.95 -20.12
C ARG A 168 -3.96 7.19 -19.71
N ASN A 169 -3.06 6.95 -20.66
CA ASN A 169 -1.82 6.20 -20.44
C ASN A 169 -0.79 6.97 -19.58
N ASP A 170 -0.88 8.30 -19.55
CA ASP A 170 -0.02 9.20 -18.79
C ASP A 170 -0.51 9.42 -17.34
N ARG A 171 -1.62 8.80 -16.92
CA ARG A 171 -2.20 8.97 -15.58
C ARG A 171 -2.16 7.67 -14.79
N VAL A 172 -2.23 7.79 -13.47
CA VAL A 172 -2.26 6.62 -12.57
C VAL A 172 -3.40 5.67 -12.94
N LEU A 173 -3.18 4.37 -12.84
CA LEU A 173 -4.22 3.37 -12.97
C LEU A 173 -3.90 2.26 -11.98
N PHE A 174 -4.61 2.24 -10.85
CA PHE A 174 -4.50 1.19 -9.83
C PHE A 174 -5.66 0.20 -9.94
N GLU A 175 -6.87 0.74 -10.10
CA GLU A 175 -8.10 -0.01 -10.38
C GLU A 175 -8.58 0.30 -11.81
N SER A 176 -9.29 -0.64 -12.43
CA SER A 176 -9.78 -0.48 -13.80
C SER A 176 -10.90 0.57 -13.90
N TRP A 177 -11.13 1.08 -15.10
CA TRP A 177 -12.24 2.01 -15.33
C TRP A 177 -13.60 1.30 -15.17
N GLU A 178 -13.68 0.06 -15.65
CA GLU A 178 -14.88 -0.77 -15.60
C GLU A 178 -15.33 -1.01 -14.16
N TRP A 179 -14.37 -1.12 -13.23
CA TRP A 179 -14.62 -1.26 -11.81
C TRP A 179 -15.39 -0.06 -11.24
N TYR A 180 -14.93 1.16 -11.55
CA TYR A 180 -15.59 2.38 -11.11
C TYR A 180 -16.93 2.61 -11.81
N ASP A 181 -17.01 2.38 -13.12
CA ASP A 181 -18.27 2.55 -13.86
C ASP A 181 -19.34 1.59 -13.32
N LYS A 182 -18.98 0.33 -13.03
CA LYS A 182 -19.86 -0.62 -12.34
C LYS A 182 -20.30 -0.10 -10.97
N CYS A 183 -19.37 0.41 -10.16
CA CYS A 183 -19.68 0.96 -8.84
C CYS A 183 -20.63 2.17 -8.92
N GLN A 184 -20.46 3.03 -9.92
CA GLN A 184 -21.26 4.22 -10.13
C GLN A 184 -22.70 3.90 -10.57
N GLN A 185 -22.92 2.73 -11.15
CA GLN A 185 -24.24 2.29 -11.61
C GLN A 185 -24.96 1.35 -10.63
N ARG A 186 -24.21 0.53 -9.89
CA ARG A 186 -24.76 -0.47 -8.98
C ARG A 186 -25.38 0.19 -7.75
N ASN A 187 -26.62 -0.20 -7.42
CA ASN A 187 -27.24 0.19 -6.16
C ASN A 187 -26.46 -0.41 -4.99
N ARG A 188 -26.26 0.38 -3.93
CA ARG A 188 -25.67 -0.08 -2.67
C ARG A 188 -26.43 -1.27 -2.14
N ASN A 189 -25.76 -2.20 -1.48
CA ASN A 189 -26.47 -3.27 -0.76
C ASN A 189 -27.23 -2.76 0.46
N LYS A 190 -27.03 -1.47 0.81
CA LYS A 190 -27.62 -0.81 1.98
C LYS A 190 -27.29 -1.58 3.26
N GLY A 191 -26.10 -2.18 3.36
CA GLY A 191 -25.59 -2.85 4.57
C GLY A 191 -24.70 -1.95 5.43
N LEU A 192 -24.03 -0.96 4.83
CA LEU A 192 -23.19 0.00 5.58
C LEU A 192 -24.02 0.89 6.50
N PHE A 193 -23.60 0.97 7.75
CA PHE A 193 -24.10 1.95 8.71
C PHE A 193 -23.74 3.38 8.26
N THR A 194 -24.75 4.25 8.16
CA THR A 194 -24.61 5.66 7.78
C THR A 194 -24.95 6.61 8.92
N ALA A 195 -25.31 6.10 10.10
CA ALA A 195 -25.77 6.89 11.23
C ALA A 195 -26.93 7.82 10.83
N ASP A 196 -26.77 9.13 11.00
CA ASP A 196 -27.71 10.18 10.63
C ASP A 196 -27.32 10.95 9.34
N GLN A 197 -26.26 10.51 8.65
CA GLN A 197 -25.80 11.16 7.42
C GLN A 197 -26.78 10.96 6.27
N LYS A 198 -27.15 12.05 5.61
CA LYS A 198 -28.01 12.05 4.41
C LYS A 198 -27.16 11.90 3.15
N LEU A 199 -27.29 10.75 2.50
CA LEU A 199 -26.59 10.48 1.24
C LEU A 199 -27.28 11.16 0.05
N LYS A 200 -26.50 11.62 -0.94
CA LYS A 200 -27.04 12.26 -2.15
C LYS A 200 -27.56 11.28 -3.22
N GLY A 201 -27.40 9.97 -3.00
CA GLY A 201 -27.88 8.94 -3.90
C GLY A 201 -27.74 7.54 -3.33
N ASP A 202 -28.22 6.57 -4.12
CA ASP A 202 -28.37 5.17 -3.71
C ASP A 202 -27.34 4.22 -4.37
N GLN A 203 -26.47 4.74 -5.23
CA GLN A 203 -25.40 3.98 -5.90
C GLN A 203 -24.18 3.75 -5.00
N SER A 204 -23.37 2.74 -5.32
CA SER A 204 -22.25 2.23 -4.50
C SER A 204 -21.12 3.25 -4.29
N ILE A 205 -21.20 4.41 -4.95
CA ILE A 205 -20.30 5.56 -4.73
C ILE A 205 -20.67 6.42 -3.52
N TYR A 206 -21.88 6.27 -2.99
CA TYR A 206 -22.35 7.01 -1.82
C TYR A 206 -22.17 6.16 -0.56
N THR A 207 -21.34 6.63 0.36
CA THR A 207 -21.18 6.02 1.69
C THR A 207 -21.23 7.11 2.76
N ARG A 208 -21.19 6.73 4.03
CA ARG A 208 -21.07 7.70 5.12
C ARG A 208 -19.82 8.58 4.98
N GLN A 209 -18.71 8.01 4.50
CA GLN A 209 -17.47 8.75 4.27
C GLN A 209 -17.44 9.50 2.93
N ASN A 210 -18.29 9.13 1.98
CA ASN A 210 -18.42 9.79 0.68
C ASN A 210 -19.89 10.15 0.34
N PRO A 211 -20.59 10.95 1.16
CA PRO A 211 -22.03 11.16 1.01
C PRO A 211 -22.41 11.93 -0.27
N ALA A 212 -21.44 12.64 -0.86
CA ALA A 212 -21.59 13.38 -2.10
C ALA A 212 -21.14 12.61 -3.36
N GLY A 213 -20.62 11.38 -3.22
CA GLY A 213 -20.17 10.58 -4.37
C GLY A 213 -18.95 11.17 -5.07
N THR A 214 -18.04 11.82 -4.32
CA THR A 214 -16.81 12.40 -4.88
C THR A 214 -15.92 11.30 -5.43
N ARG A 215 -15.45 11.45 -6.66
CA ARG A 215 -14.58 10.47 -7.30
C ARG A 215 -13.12 10.64 -6.90
N ARG A 216 -12.47 9.53 -6.53
CA ARG A 216 -11.04 9.44 -6.23
C ARG A 216 -10.42 8.35 -7.09
N GLY A 217 -9.72 8.74 -8.16
CA GLY A 217 -9.29 7.78 -9.19
C GLY A 217 -10.46 6.97 -9.75
N TYR A 218 -10.33 5.65 -9.69
CA TYR A 218 -11.37 4.66 -10.03
C TYR A 218 -11.70 3.74 -8.85
N GLU A 219 -11.51 4.21 -7.63
CA GLU A 219 -11.89 3.47 -6.42
C GLU A 219 -13.41 3.39 -6.25
N CYS A 220 -13.92 2.25 -5.79
CA CYS A 220 -15.31 2.09 -5.35
C CYS A 220 -15.45 2.35 -3.84
N PRO A 221 -16.11 3.44 -3.40
CA PRO A 221 -16.25 3.80 -1.98
C PRO A 221 -16.90 2.72 -1.11
N GLU A 222 -17.94 2.03 -1.59
CA GLU A 222 -18.56 0.93 -0.83
C GLU A 222 -17.59 -0.24 -0.61
N GLU A 223 -16.72 -0.56 -1.57
CA GLU A 223 -15.70 -1.61 -1.39
C GLU A 223 -14.63 -1.19 -0.37
N HIS A 224 -14.23 0.08 -0.41
CA HIS A 224 -13.30 0.64 0.56
C HIS A 224 -13.84 0.51 1.99
N ASP A 225 -15.08 0.95 2.23
CA ASP A 225 -15.70 1.04 3.55
C ASP A 225 -16.29 -0.28 4.08
N TYR A 226 -16.49 -1.30 3.22
CA TYR A 226 -17.13 -2.56 3.59
C TYR A 226 -16.13 -3.73 3.56
N TYR A 227 -15.85 -4.32 4.73
CA TYR A 227 -15.03 -5.53 4.83
C TYR A 227 -15.61 -6.61 5.77
N PRO A 228 -15.59 -7.91 5.38
CA PRO A 228 -15.31 -8.45 4.05
C PRO A 228 -16.32 -7.97 3.02
N TYR A 229 -15.85 -7.60 1.83
CA TYR A 229 -16.74 -7.07 0.79
C TYR A 229 -17.71 -8.15 0.29
N TRP A 230 -18.97 -7.75 0.06
CA TRP A 230 -20.06 -8.65 -0.29
C TRP A 230 -20.12 -8.97 -1.80
N HIS A 231 -19.50 -8.13 -2.63
CA HIS A 231 -19.48 -8.23 -4.08
C HIS A 231 -18.07 -8.62 -4.57
N PRO A 232 -17.91 -9.24 -5.77
CA PRO A 232 -16.58 -9.55 -6.31
C PRO A 232 -15.63 -8.36 -6.34
N THR A 233 -14.34 -8.59 -6.06
CA THR A 233 -13.23 -7.62 -6.13
C THR A 233 -11.89 -8.22 -6.58
N ASP A 234 -11.07 -7.45 -7.29
CA ASP A 234 -9.73 -7.90 -7.71
C ASP A 234 -8.69 -7.87 -6.57
N TRP A 235 -9.03 -7.26 -5.43
CA TRP A 235 -8.18 -7.23 -4.24
C TRP A 235 -8.05 -8.63 -3.63
N LYS A 236 -6.82 -8.98 -3.25
CA LYS A 236 -6.47 -10.27 -2.66
C LYS A 236 -6.06 -10.04 -1.22
N ASP A 237 -6.68 -10.76 -0.30
CA ASP A 237 -6.42 -10.61 1.14
C ASP A 237 -5.09 -11.29 1.50
N ILE A 238 -4.20 -10.57 2.18
CA ILE A 238 -2.95 -11.10 2.75
C ILE A 238 -3.19 -11.48 4.20
N ALA A 239 -3.57 -10.49 5.01
CA ALA A 239 -3.74 -10.64 6.45
C ALA A 239 -4.78 -9.66 7.00
N ILE A 240 -5.46 -10.09 8.07
CA ILE A 240 -6.41 -9.30 8.84
C ILE A 240 -5.91 -9.27 10.29
N LEU A 241 -5.43 -8.12 10.73
CA LEU A 241 -4.98 -7.93 12.10
C LEU A 241 -6.09 -7.24 12.87
N THR A 242 -6.67 -7.90 13.88
CA THR A 242 -7.87 -7.42 14.59
C THR A 242 -7.69 -7.40 16.10
N THR A 243 -8.40 -6.51 16.80
CA THR A 243 -8.43 -6.51 18.27
C THR A 243 -9.19 -7.69 18.87
N ASP A 244 -10.06 -8.32 18.09
CA ASP A 244 -10.86 -9.47 18.52
C ASP A 244 -10.54 -10.72 17.67
N PRO A 245 -9.51 -11.52 18.05
CA PRO A 245 -9.14 -12.72 17.32
C PRO A 245 -10.25 -13.78 17.26
N SER A 246 -11.29 -13.71 18.10
CA SER A 246 -12.44 -14.61 18.00
C SER A 246 -13.15 -14.49 16.64
N ARG A 247 -13.00 -13.34 15.96
CA ARG A 247 -13.54 -13.08 14.62
C ARG A 247 -12.70 -13.67 13.50
N CYS A 248 -11.53 -14.22 13.78
CA CYS A 248 -10.64 -14.71 12.73
C CYS A 248 -11.26 -15.82 11.89
N SER A 249 -12.04 -16.72 12.48
CA SER A 249 -12.77 -17.75 11.73
C SER A 249 -13.74 -17.12 10.70
N TYR A 250 -14.43 -16.06 11.09
CA TYR A 250 -15.31 -15.31 10.18
C TYR A 250 -14.52 -14.66 9.05
N TYR A 251 -13.48 -13.87 9.33
CA TYR A 251 -12.72 -13.17 8.28
C TYR A 251 -12.09 -14.15 7.29
N LYS A 252 -11.50 -15.24 7.83
CA LYS A 252 -10.88 -16.30 7.05
C LYS A 252 -11.89 -17.02 6.13
N THR A 253 -13.13 -17.23 6.56
CA THR A 253 -14.14 -17.95 5.77
C THR A 253 -14.98 -17.04 4.86
N GLN A 254 -15.10 -15.75 5.17
CA GLN A 254 -15.88 -14.79 4.38
C GLN A 254 -15.05 -14.01 3.36
N SER A 255 -13.72 -14.07 3.45
CA SER A 255 -12.79 -13.50 2.47
C SER A 255 -13.10 -13.98 1.05
N PHE A 256 -12.98 -13.07 0.07
CA PHE A 256 -13.17 -13.41 -1.34
C PHE A 256 -12.10 -14.38 -1.86
N ASN A 257 -10.96 -14.52 -1.17
CA ASN A 257 -9.95 -15.53 -1.51
C ASN A 257 -10.50 -16.96 -1.47
N VAL A 258 -11.52 -17.23 -0.63
CA VAL A 258 -12.04 -18.58 -0.41
C VAL A 258 -13.54 -18.73 -0.64
N LYS A 259 -14.32 -17.64 -0.49
CA LYS A 259 -15.77 -17.65 -0.66
C LYS A 259 -16.15 -16.87 -1.91
N PRO A 260 -16.70 -17.53 -2.96
CA PRO A 260 -17.21 -16.87 -4.15
C PRO A 260 -18.20 -15.76 -3.82
N LYS A 261 -18.26 -14.75 -4.70
CA LYS A 261 -19.19 -13.63 -4.60
C LYS A 261 -19.96 -13.53 -5.90
N ALA A 262 -21.19 -13.07 -5.84
CA ALA A 262 -22.05 -13.02 -7.01
C ALA A 262 -22.36 -11.60 -7.45
N GLU A 263 -22.63 -11.43 -8.74
CA GLU A 263 -23.15 -10.19 -9.32
C GLU A 263 -24.16 -10.50 -10.42
N CYS A 264 -25.00 -9.52 -10.72
CA CYS A 264 -25.95 -9.61 -11.81
C CYS A 264 -25.28 -9.32 -13.15
N ILE A 265 -25.43 -10.24 -14.11
CA ILE A 265 -24.98 -10.08 -15.49
C ILE A 265 -26.19 -9.87 -16.39
N GLU A 266 -26.35 -8.63 -16.84
CA GLU A 266 -27.31 -8.25 -17.88
C GLU A 266 -26.68 -8.37 -19.27
N LYS A 267 -27.49 -8.19 -20.32
CA LYS A 267 -27.02 -8.14 -21.72
C LYS A 267 -27.29 -6.79 -22.37
N TYR A 268 -26.43 -6.40 -23.30
CA TYR A 268 -26.71 -5.34 -24.26
C TYR A 268 -27.78 -5.82 -25.26
N SER A 269 -28.34 -4.89 -26.03
CA SER A 269 -29.32 -5.23 -27.09
C SER A 269 -28.76 -6.21 -28.13
N GLY A 270 -27.44 -6.21 -28.34
CA GLY A 270 -26.73 -7.18 -29.21
C GLY A 270 -26.53 -8.57 -28.61
N GLY A 271 -26.99 -8.81 -27.37
CA GLY A 271 -26.90 -10.09 -26.68
C GLY A 271 -25.61 -10.32 -25.91
N GLU A 272 -24.59 -9.48 -26.05
CA GLU A 272 -23.35 -9.59 -25.27
C GLU A 272 -23.56 -9.16 -23.83
N ALA A 273 -22.80 -9.77 -22.91
CA ALA A 273 -22.86 -9.42 -21.50
C ALA A 273 -22.45 -7.95 -21.25
N LYS A 274 -23.25 -7.26 -20.45
CA LYS A 274 -22.93 -5.96 -19.89
C LYS A 274 -21.86 -6.11 -18.82
N HIS A 275 -20.98 -5.12 -18.74
CA HIS A 275 -19.94 -5.08 -17.72
C HIS A 275 -20.47 -4.59 -16.37
N TRP A 276 -21.70 -4.07 -16.30
CA TRP A 276 -22.34 -3.54 -15.08
C TRP A 276 -23.81 -3.97 -15.00
N SER A 277 -24.38 -3.90 -13.80
CA SER A 277 -25.81 -3.98 -13.53
C SER A 277 -26.15 -3.09 -12.33
N LYS A 278 -27.36 -2.52 -12.32
CA LYS A 278 -27.87 -1.81 -11.14
C LYS A 278 -28.31 -2.76 -10.02
N TYR A 279 -28.67 -4.00 -10.38
CA TYR A 279 -29.21 -5.00 -9.47
C TYR A 279 -28.09 -5.66 -8.66
N ASN A 280 -28.29 -5.73 -7.35
CA ASN A 280 -27.29 -6.19 -6.39
C ASN A 280 -27.72 -7.46 -5.63
N ASN A 281 -28.85 -8.05 -6.01
CA ASN A 281 -29.36 -9.29 -5.44
C ASN A 281 -29.93 -10.18 -6.56
N GLN A 282 -30.04 -11.47 -6.26
CA GLN A 282 -30.46 -12.49 -7.22
C GLN A 282 -31.88 -12.26 -7.72
N LYS A 283 -32.81 -11.94 -6.83
CA LYS A 283 -34.23 -11.77 -7.16
C LYS A 283 -34.40 -10.67 -8.21
N ASP A 284 -33.94 -9.46 -7.90
CA ASP A 284 -34.08 -8.33 -8.81
C ASP A 284 -33.33 -8.57 -10.12
N CYS A 285 -32.19 -9.26 -10.08
CA CYS A 285 -31.45 -9.62 -11.28
C CYS A 285 -32.29 -10.50 -12.22
N VAL A 286 -32.85 -11.59 -11.70
CA VAL A 286 -33.61 -12.57 -12.49
C VAL A 286 -34.95 -12.00 -12.94
N ASP A 287 -35.66 -11.29 -12.06
CA ASP A 287 -36.94 -10.64 -12.37
C ASP A 287 -36.80 -9.61 -13.51
N ASN A 288 -35.59 -9.09 -13.74
CA ASN A 288 -35.27 -8.16 -14.81
C ASN A 288 -34.45 -8.78 -15.96
N GLY A 289 -34.49 -10.12 -16.10
CA GLY A 289 -33.90 -10.84 -17.24
C GLY A 289 -32.38 -10.96 -17.22
N GLY A 290 -31.74 -10.61 -16.11
CA GLY A 290 -30.32 -10.82 -15.87
C GLY A 290 -30.00 -12.25 -15.39
N SER A 291 -28.71 -12.59 -15.41
CA SER A 291 -28.19 -13.85 -14.88
C SER A 291 -27.40 -13.58 -13.60
N TRP A 292 -27.79 -14.19 -12.48
CA TRP A 292 -27.04 -14.10 -11.23
C TRP A 292 -25.89 -15.10 -11.25
N LEU A 293 -24.66 -14.58 -11.38
CA LEU A 293 -23.47 -15.40 -11.58
C LEU A 293 -22.51 -15.29 -10.39
N GLU A 294 -21.99 -16.42 -9.92
CA GLU A 294 -20.90 -16.47 -8.95
C GLU A 294 -19.54 -16.30 -9.63
N PHE A 295 -18.65 -15.61 -8.93
CA PHE A 295 -17.29 -15.30 -9.35
C PHE A 295 -16.31 -15.72 -8.25
N ASP A 296 -15.10 -16.06 -8.67
CA ASP A 296 -14.01 -16.51 -7.83
C ASP A 296 -12.85 -15.49 -7.86
N ASN A 297 -12.21 -15.29 -6.72
CA ASN A 297 -10.90 -14.66 -6.68
C ASN A 297 -9.81 -15.68 -7.02
N TYR A 298 -8.69 -15.22 -7.53
CA TYR A 298 -7.67 -16.09 -8.12
C TYR A 298 -6.30 -15.42 -8.08
N LEU A 299 -5.25 -16.23 -7.99
CA LEU A 299 -3.87 -15.74 -8.04
C LEU A 299 -3.49 -15.35 -9.47
N GLU A 300 -3.68 -16.27 -10.41
CA GLU A 300 -3.49 -16.08 -11.85
C GLU A 300 -4.36 -17.03 -12.67
N ILE A 301 -4.42 -16.78 -13.97
CA ILE A 301 -5.11 -17.61 -14.95
C ILE A 301 -4.10 -18.63 -15.48
N ALA A 302 -4.48 -19.91 -15.46
CA ALA A 302 -3.69 -20.99 -16.05
C ALA A 302 -4.18 -21.29 -17.47
N PRO A 303 -3.27 -21.54 -18.43
CA PRO A 303 -3.63 -21.78 -19.83
C PRO A 303 -4.08 -23.24 -20.06
N PHE A 304 -5.02 -23.72 -19.25
CA PHE A 304 -5.56 -25.08 -19.33
C PHE A 304 -7.05 -25.05 -19.66
N ASP A 305 -7.48 -26.01 -20.49
CA ASP A 305 -8.90 -26.29 -20.67
C ASP A 305 -9.52 -26.91 -19.40
N GLU A 306 -10.85 -27.08 -19.40
CA GLU A 306 -11.58 -27.59 -18.23
C GLU A 306 -11.06 -28.97 -17.78
N LYS A 307 -10.90 -29.90 -18.73
CA LYS A 307 -10.48 -31.28 -18.46
C LYS A 307 -9.08 -31.33 -17.85
N THR A 308 -8.14 -30.55 -18.41
CA THR A 308 -6.75 -30.46 -17.93
C THR A 308 -6.68 -29.74 -16.59
N CYS A 309 -7.51 -28.72 -16.38
CA CYS A 309 -7.59 -28.01 -15.11
C CYS A 309 -8.04 -28.93 -13.97
N GLN A 310 -9.09 -29.71 -14.24
CA GLN A 310 -9.64 -30.67 -13.28
C GLN A 310 -8.64 -31.81 -13.00
N SER A 311 -7.97 -32.34 -14.03
CA SER A 311 -7.00 -33.45 -13.85
C SER A 311 -5.75 -33.03 -13.08
N LYS A 312 -5.29 -31.78 -13.22
CA LYS A 312 -4.17 -31.25 -12.44
C LYS A 312 -4.48 -31.07 -10.95
N GLY A 313 -5.75 -30.89 -10.59
CA GLY A 313 -6.17 -30.68 -9.21
C GLY A 313 -5.52 -29.44 -8.57
N LYS A 314 -5.42 -29.41 -7.24
CA LYS A 314 -4.88 -28.26 -6.50
C LYS A 314 -3.43 -27.93 -6.94
N PRO A 315 -3.08 -26.65 -7.15
CA PRO A 315 -3.87 -25.46 -6.79
C PRO A 315 -4.85 -24.98 -7.87
N TYR A 316 -5.01 -25.70 -8.98
CA TYR A 316 -5.88 -25.32 -10.09
C TYR A 316 -7.35 -25.64 -9.81
N PHE A 317 -8.25 -24.84 -10.37
CA PHE A 317 -9.69 -25.10 -10.38
C PHE A 317 -10.38 -24.37 -11.53
N PHE A 318 -11.49 -24.93 -12.01
CA PHE A 318 -12.27 -24.31 -13.08
C PHE A 318 -13.33 -23.38 -12.47
N GLY A 319 -13.15 -22.07 -12.65
CA GLY A 319 -13.93 -21.03 -11.96
C GLY A 319 -14.18 -19.81 -12.84
N ARG A 320 -14.95 -18.84 -12.34
CA ARG A 320 -15.30 -17.64 -13.11
C ARG A 320 -14.62 -16.43 -12.50
N ARG A 321 -13.60 -15.88 -13.15
CA ARG A 321 -12.98 -14.65 -12.66
C ARG A 321 -13.87 -13.43 -12.87
N HIS A 322 -13.69 -12.41 -12.04
CA HIS A 322 -14.46 -11.16 -12.11
C HIS A 322 -14.43 -10.54 -13.52
N GLY A 323 -15.60 -10.07 -13.99
CA GLY A 323 -15.76 -9.44 -15.30
C GLY A 323 -15.90 -10.40 -16.49
N MET A 324 -15.89 -11.73 -16.28
CA MET A 324 -16.06 -12.72 -17.35
C MET A 324 -17.30 -13.59 -17.16
N VAL A 325 -17.97 -13.95 -18.26
CA VAL A 325 -19.13 -14.86 -18.21
C VAL A 325 -18.70 -16.32 -18.16
N ASN A 326 -17.68 -16.65 -18.95
CA ASN A 326 -17.20 -18.01 -19.10
C ASN A 326 -16.27 -18.39 -17.94
N LYS A 327 -16.29 -19.67 -17.60
CA LYS A 327 -15.31 -20.24 -16.67
C LYS A 327 -13.98 -20.47 -17.39
N GLU A 328 -12.91 -20.42 -16.62
CA GLU A 328 -11.53 -20.60 -17.06
C GLU A 328 -10.73 -21.32 -15.95
N CYS A 329 -9.55 -21.83 -16.28
CA CYS A 329 -8.70 -22.47 -15.28
C CYS A 329 -7.98 -21.40 -14.45
N LEU A 330 -8.24 -21.39 -13.15
CA LEU A 330 -7.74 -20.40 -12.20
C LEU A 330 -6.84 -21.07 -11.17
N VAL A 331 -5.88 -20.30 -10.64
CA VAL A 331 -5.02 -20.72 -9.52
C VAL A 331 -5.62 -20.19 -8.22
N ARG A 332 -5.82 -21.09 -7.23
CA ARG A 332 -6.39 -20.72 -5.92
C ARG A 332 -5.49 -19.75 -5.16
N LEU A 333 -6.12 -18.80 -4.49
CA LEU A 333 -5.47 -18.00 -3.45
C LEU A 333 -5.46 -18.78 -2.12
N PRO A 334 -4.46 -18.56 -1.27
CA PRO A 334 -4.54 -19.01 0.12
C PRO A 334 -5.63 -18.24 0.86
N GLN A 335 -6.18 -18.88 1.89
CA GLN A 335 -6.94 -18.18 2.91
C GLN A 335 -6.05 -17.10 3.55
N PRO A 336 -6.56 -15.89 3.82
CA PRO A 336 -5.72 -14.87 4.43
C PRO A 336 -5.35 -15.23 5.86
N ASP A 337 -4.23 -14.69 6.32
CA ASP A 337 -3.88 -14.76 7.73
C ASP A 337 -4.85 -13.92 8.56
N CYS A 338 -5.05 -14.31 9.81
CA CYS A 338 -5.77 -13.49 10.76
C CYS A 338 -5.20 -13.67 12.15
N GLU A 339 -4.80 -12.55 12.75
CA GLU A 339 -4.02 -12.48 13.98
C GLU A 339 -4.45 -11.27 14.82
N GLN A 340 -4.01 -11.23 16.07
CA GLN A 340 -4.21 -10.08 16.95
C GLN A 340 -3.48 -8.86 16.36
N ALA A 341 -4.15 -7.72 16.29
CA ALA A 341 -3.51 -6.46 15.93
C ALA A 341 -2.49 -6.04 16.99
N GLY A 342 -1.34 -5.53 16.54
CA GLY A 342 -0.36 -4.92 17.43
C GLY A 342 -0.95 -3.70 18.14
N TRP A 343 -0.66 -3.58 19.44
CA TRP A 343 -1.11 -2.44 20.23
C TRP A 343 -0.47 -1.14 19.74
N THR A 344 -1.25 -0.07 19.62
CA THR A 344 -0.72 1.28 19.40
C THR A 344 -1.43 2.35 20.22
N ARG A 345 -0.64 3.32 20.66
CA ARG A 345 -1.15 4.47 21.41
C ARG A 345 -1.98 5.40 20.53
N VAL A 346 -3.16 5.77 21.03
CA VAL A 346 -4.08 6.72 20.38
C VAL A 346 -3.43 8.10 20.22
N ASN A 347 -3.65 8.73 19.07
CA ASN A 347 -3.12 10.04 18.66
C ASN A 347 -1.60 10.13 18.68
N HIS A 348 -0.92 8.99 18.62
CA HIS A 348 0.53 8.93 18.57
C HIS A 348 1.05 8.15 17.34
N LEU A 349 0.21 8.06 16.30
CA LEU A 349 0.59 7.55 14.98
C LEU A 349 1.39 6.25 15.04
N GLY A 350 0.80 5.29 15.72
CA GLY A 350 1.27 3.93 15.69
C GLY A 350 2.47 3.67 16.57
N ASN A 351 2.76 4.51 17.58
CA ASN A 351 3.76 4.19 18.59
C ASN A 351 3.39 2.86 19.25
N GLY A 352 4.07 1.80 18.82
CA GLY A 352 3.91 0.45 19.34
C GLY A 352 4.55 0.33 20.71
N ARG A 353 4.43 -0.86 21.29
CA ARG A 353 5.19 -1.16 22.51
C ARG A 353 6.68 -1.06 22.22
N GLU A 354 7.43 -0.52 23.19
CA GLU A 354 8.89 -0.40 23.12
C GLU A 354 9.42 0.48 21.97
N GLY A 355 8.57 1.33 21.37
CA GLY A 355 8.96 2.22 20.27
C GLY A 355 9.19 1.49 18.94
N VAL A 356 8.73 0.24 18.81
CA VAL A 356 8.85 -0.53 17.57
C VAL A 356 7.67 -0.19 16.65
N PRO A 357 7.91 0.16 15.37
CA PRO A 357 6.85 0.36 14.40
C PRO A 357 5.99 -0.89 14.20
N LEU A 358 4.70 -0.70 13.90
CA LEU A 358 3.84 -1.80 13.52
C LEU A 358 4.31 -2.42 12.22
N ASN A 359 4.36 -3.75 12.21
CA ASN A 359 4.76 -4.51 11.04
C ASN A 359 4.03 -5.84 10.95
N TYR A 360 4.08 -6.42 9.75
CA TYR A 360 3.67 -7.79 9.47
C TYR A 360 4.54 -8.33 8.34
N THR A 361 4.99 -9.59 8.45
CA THR A 361 5.89 -10.19 7.45
C THR A 361 5.10 -11.04 6.46
N TRP A 362 4.95 -10.54 5.23
CA TRP A 362 4.27 -11.23 4.15
C TRP A 362 5.16 -12.29 3.51
N THR A 363 4.66 -13.52 3.40
CA THR A 363 5.22 -14.51 2.47
C THR A 363 4.75 -14.21 1.06
N LEU A 364 5.65 -13.73 0.19
CA LEU A 364 5.29 -13.35 -1.18
C LEU A 364 4.77 -14.56 -1.97
N PRO A 365 3.71 -14.39 -2.78
CA PRO A 365 3.12 -15.49 -3.53
C PRO A 365 4.10 -16.04 -4.57
N SER A 366 3.87 -17.30 -4.92
CA SER A 366 4.53 -18.02 -6.00
C SER A 366 3.53 -18.17 -7.14
N PHE A 367 3.80 -17.61 -8.31
CA PHE A 367 2.94 -17.72 -9.48
C PHE A 367 3.38 -18.95 -10.31
N PRO A 368 2.56 -20.01 -10.41
CA PRO A 368 2.88 -21.20 -11.19
C PRO A 368 3.40 -20.94 -12.62
N SER A 369 2.90 -19.90 -13.28
CA SER A 369 3.33 -19.49 -14.63
C SER A 369 4.81 -19.10 -14.72
N GLY A 370 5.46 -18.73 -13.61
CA GLY A 370 6.84 -18.23 -13.60
C GLY A 370 6.99 -16.87 -14.29
N LYS A 371 5.89 -16.14 -14.48
CA LYS A 371 5.92 -14.81 -15.09
C LYS A 371 6.11 -13.72 -14.05
N ASP A 372 6.89 -12.71 -14.41
CA ASP A 372 7.02 -11.50 -13.60
C ASP A 372 5.65 -10.79 -13.51
N GLN A 373 5.35 -10.25 -12.33
CA GLN A 373 4.10 -9.53 -12.06
C GLN A 373 4.43 -8.09 -11.67
N ARG A 374 3.51 -7.18 -11.94
CA ARG A 374 3.50 -5.83 -11.38
C ARG A 374 2.29 -5.67 -10.45
N CYS A 375 2.53 -5.13 -9.27
CA CYS A 375 1.58 -5.20 -8.17
C CYS A 375 1.52 -3.90 -7.37
N ILE A 376 0.40 -3.69 -6.69
CA ILE A 376 0.23 -2.64 -5.68
C ILE A 376 -0.19 -3.29 -4.36
N LEU A 377 0.20 -2.68 -3.25
CA LEU A 377 -0.24 -3.04 -1.91
C LEU A 377 -1.22 -1.98 -1.42
N ARG A 378 -2.27 -2.41 -0.70
CA ARG A 378 -3.19 -1.56 0.04
C ARG A 378 -3.21 -1.99 1.51
N ILE A 379 -3.13 -1.00 2.40
CA ILE A 379 -3.49 -1.15 3.79
C ILE A 379 -4.82 -0.43 4.00
N ARG A 380 -5.78 -1.10 4.64
CA ARG A 380 -6.97 -0.46 5.22
C ARG A 380 -6.90 -0.54 6.73
N TYR A 381 -7.26 0.55 7.37
CA TYR A 381 -7.32 0.66 8.82
C TYR A 381 -8.74 1.08 9.19
N ASN A 382 -9.52 0.13 9.67
CA ASN A 382 -10.89 0.32 10.10
C ASN A 382 -10.90 0.52 11.60
N ILE A 383 -11.51 1.59 12.07
CA ILE A 383 -11.70 1.87 13.50
C ILE A 383 -13.18 1.89 13.85
N SER A 384 -13.47 1.55 15.09
CA SER A 384 -14.78 1.73 15.73
C SER A 384 -14.59 2.04 17.21
N THR A 385 -15.64 2.56 17.85
CA THR A 385 -15.67 2.82 19.29
C THR A 385 -16.62 1.84 19.98
N ASP A 386 -16.55 1.74 21.31
CA ASP A 386 -17.49 0.95 22.12
C ASP A 386 -18.73 1.75 22.55
N ASP A 387 -18.92 2.95 22.00
CA ASP A 387 -20.13 3.76 22.25
C ASP A 387 -21.41 3.08 21.70
N TYR A 388 -21.24 2.04 20.89
CA TYR A 388 -22.27 1.15 20.36
C TYR A 388 -21.65 -0.24 20.09
N ASP A 389 -22.45 -1.29 19.86
CA ASP A 389 -21.93 -2.61 19.45
C ASP A 389 -21.46 -2.53 17.99
N PRO A 390 -20.14 -2.49 17.71
CA PRO A 390 -19.66 -2.25 16.35
C PRO A 390 -19.86 -3.46 15.44
N TRP A 391 -20.08 -4.66 16.01
CA TRP A 391 -20.29 -5.88 15.25
C TRP A 391 -21.74 -6.07 14.82
N LYS A 392 -22.70 -5.62 15.64
CA LYS A 392 -24.14 -5.75 15.36
C LYS A 392 -24.77 -4.50 14.77
N THR A 393 -24.02 -3.40 14.66
CA THR A 393 -24.53 -2.15 14.10
C THR A 393 -24.29 -2.08 12.60
N ASP A 394 -25.37 -2.16 11.84
CA ASP A 394 -25.38 -2.06 10.38
C ASP A 394 -26.37 -0.97 9.92
N ALA A 395 -26.66 -0.93 8.62
CA ALA A 395 -27.63 0.02 8.06
C ALA A 395 -29.05 -0.07 8.65
N SER A 396 -29.44 -1.20 9.23
CA SER A 396 -30.73 -1.29 9.91
C SER A 396 -30.79 -0.28 11.05
N SER A 397 -29.66 0.06 11.67
CA SER A 397 -29.51 1.01 12.78
C SER A 397 -29.46 2.49 12.37
N ASN A 398 -29.59 2.79 11.08
CA ASN A 398 -29.59 4.17 10.59
C ASN A 398 -30.79 4.98 11.13
N GLN A 399 -30.60 6.30 11.19
CA GLN A 399 -31.67 7.21 11.60
C GLN A 399 -32.83 7.17 10.59
N ASN A 400 -34.04 6.91 11.08
CA ASN A 400 -35.28 6.98 10.32
C ASN A 400 -36.39 7.60 11.19
N LEU A 401 -36.53 8.92 11.09
CA LEU A 401 -37.51 9.68 11.87
C LEU A 401 -38.96 9.28 11.57
N GLY A 402 -39.26 8.88 10.32
CA GLY A 402 -40.60 8.42 9.94
C GLY A 402 -41.00 7.10 10.59
N ALA A 403 -40.02 6.25 10.91
CA ALA A 403 -40.22 5.01 11.66
C ALA A 403 -39.93 5.18 13.17
N MET A 404 -39.81 6.42 13.66
CA MET A 404 -39.40 6.76 15.04
C MET A 404 -38.10 6.06 15.47
N LYS A 405 -37.21 5.78 14.52
CA LYS A 405 -35.93 5.13 14.77
C LYS A 405 -34.82 6.16 14.86
N ILE A 406 -34.17 6.19 16.01
CA ILE A 406 -33.00 7.02 16.27
C ILE A 406 -31.73 6.20 16.10
N SER A 407 -30.73 6.78 15.42
CA SER A 407 -29.41 6.16 15.28
C SER A 407 -28.72 6.07 16.64
N PRO A 408 -27.96 5.00 16.94
CA PRO A 408 -27.17 4.90 18.18
C PRO A 408 -26.18 6.05 18.40
N VAL A 409 -25.76 6.69 17.31
CA VAL A 409 -24.90 7.89 17.33
C VAL A 409 -25.52 8.97 16.45
N GLN A 410 -25.55 10.20 16.95
CA GLN A 410 -26.09 11.36 16.24
C GLN A 410 -25.06 12.50 16.17
N GLN A 411 -25.22 13.39 15.21
CA GLN A 411 -24.39 14.57 15.05
C GLN A 411 -24.69 15.59 16.16
N ASN A 412 -23.68 15.89 16.97
CA ASN A 412 -23.72 16.83 18.08
C ASN A 412 -25.02 16.77 18.92
N PRO A 413 -25.35 15.62 19.52
CA PRO A 413 -26.62 15.42 20.20
C PRO A 413 -26.73 16.32 21.42
N VAL A 414 -27.98 16.68 21.72
CA VAL A 414 -28.37 17.38 22.94
C VAL A 414 -28.72 16.31 23.97
N VAL A 415 -28.03 16.33 25.11
CA VAL A 415 -28.15 15.35 26.18
C VAL A 415 -28.73 16.03 27.41
N ASP A 416 -29.86 15.53 27.89
CA ASP A 416 -30.41 15.94 29.16
C ASP A 416 -29.58 15.34 30.30
N VAL A 417 -29.08 16.20 31.18
CA VAL A 417 -28.29 15.82 32.36
C VAL A 417 -29.12 15.89 33.65
N GLY A 418 -30.45 16.03 33.54
CA GLY A 418 -31.35 16.13 34.69
C GLY A 418 -31.30 17.48 35.40
N ALA A 419 -30.67 18.49 34.78
CA ALA A 419 -30.49 19.84 35.34
C ALA A 419 -31.59 20.82 34.87
N GLY A 420 -32.86 20.45 35.04
CA GLY A 420 -33.99 21.37 34.84
C GLY A 420 -34.04 22.08 33.48
N MET A 421 -34.06 21.33 32.38
CA MET A 421 -34.06 21.84 31.00
C MET A 421 -32.78 22.60 30.57
N GLN A 422 -31.65 22.37 31.23
CA GLN A 422 -30.33 22.83 30.76
C GLN A 422 -29.57 21.65 30.13
N PRO A 423 -29.85 21.30 28.85
CA PRO A 423 -29.16 20.18 28.24
C PRO A 423 -27.73 20.57 27.84
N LEU A 424 -26.83 19.60 27.90
CA LEU A 424 -25.47 19.75 27.37
C LEU A 424 -25.42 19.26 25.93
N ARG A 425 -24.50 19.80 25.13
CA ARG A 425 -24.28 19.36 23.75
C ARG A 425 -22.97 18.61 23.64
N LEU A 426 -23.04 17.37 23.17
CA LEU A 426 -21.83 16.62 22.85
C LEU A 426 -21.24 17.12 21.52
N ALA A 427 -19.92 17.15 21.40
CA ALA A 427 -19.20 17.51 20.18
C ALA A 427 -18.93 16.27 19.31
N ILE A 428 -19.98 15.53 18.98
CA ILE A 428 -19.90 14.29 18.18
C ILE A 428 -20.01 14.61 16.70
N ASN A 429 -19.06 14.11 15.91
CA ASN A 429 -19.13 14.13 14.45
C ASN A 429 -19.40 12.71 13.91
N THR A 430 -20.60 12.46 13.39
CA THR A 430 -20.96 11.13 12.86
C THR A 430 -20.17 10.74 11.62
N ALA A 431 -19.56 11.70 10.93
CA ALA A 431 -18.60 11.44 9.85
C ALA A 431 -17.24 10.93 10.38
N GLN A 432 -16.95 11.10 11.67
CA GLN A 432 -15.71 10.65 12.33
C GLN A 432 -15.92 9.45 13.28
N TYR A 433 -17.15 8.98 13.42
CA TYR A 433 -17.52 7.90 14.34
C TYR A 433 -17.43 6.52 13.69
N GLY A 434 -16.30 5.84 13.91
CA GLY A 434 -15.91 4.65 13.16
C GLY A 434 -15.56 5.00 11.71
N ARG A 435 -14.42 4.54 11.19
CA ARG A 435 -13.91 5.05 9.92
C ARG A 435 -12.93 4.08 9.29
N THR A 436 -12.91 4.05 7.96
CA THR A 436 -11.92 3.32 7.19
C THR A 436 -10.95 4.31 6.56
N PHE A 437 -9.67 4.11 6.84
CA PHE A 437 -8.55 4.83 6.26
C PHE A 437 -7.74 3.91 5.38
N GLN A 438 -6.97 4.47 4.45
CA GLN A 438 -6.07 3.66 3.64
C GLN A 438 -4.84 4.41 3.17
N ASP A 439 -3.81 3.62 2.86
CA ASP A 439 -2.70 4.04 2.02
C ASP A 439 -2.41 2.92 1.02
N ARG A 440 -1.79 3.27 -0.11
CA ARG A 440 -1.44 2.33 -1.16
C ARG A 440 -0.01 2.56 -1.60
N SER A 441 0.74 1.48 -1.78
CA SER A 441 2.11 1.57 -2.28
C SER A 441 2.15 2.14 -3.71
N HIS A 442 3.32 2.62 -4.12
CA HIS A 442 3.64 2.66 -5.56
C HIS A 442 3.69 1.25 -6.13
N LEU A 443 3.69 1.13 -7.46
CA LEU A 443 3.94 -0.15 -8.12
C LEU A 443 5.26 -0.77 -7.67
N PHE A 444 5.22 -2.06 -7.39
CA PHE A 444 6.38 -2.92 -7.24
C PHE A 444 6.25 -4.14 -8.15
N LYS A 445 7.34 -4.88 -8.35
CA LYS A 445 7.38 -6.09 -9.18
C LYS A 445 7.56 -7.32 -8.31
N LEU A 446 6.96 -8.43 -8.72
CA LEU A 446 7.24 -9.77 -8.21
C LEU A 446 7.87 -10.58 -9.32
N ARG A 447 9.17 -10.85 -9.21
CA ARG A 447 9.98 -11.50 -10.24
C ARG A 447 10.11 -13.00 -10.01
N SER A 448 10.08 -13.79 -11.07
CA SER A 448 10.28 -15.23 -10.94
C SER A 448 11.72 -15.55 -10.55
N ARG A 449 11.92 -16.53 -9.66
CA ARG A 449 13.26 -16.92 -9.19
C ARG A 449 14.05 -17.60 -10.31
N ASP A 450 13.49 -18.63 -10.92
CA ASP A 450 14.10 -19.38 -12.01
C ASP A 450 14.45 -18.52 -13.24
N ALA A 451 13.55 -17.67 -13.70
CA ALA A 451 13.80 -16.76 -14.83
C ALA A 451 14.97 -15.80 -14.55
N ASN A 452 15.27 -15.56 -13.28
CA ASN A 452 16.34 -14.69 -12.82
C ASN A 452 17.53 -15.45 -12.21
N LYS A 453 17.56 -16.78 -12.34
CA LYS A 453 18.64 -17.65 -11.82
C LYS A 453 18.88 -17.49 -10.31
N VAL A 454 17.82 -17.22 -9.55
CA VAL A 454 17.86 -17.13 -8.09
C VAL A 454 17.59 -18.53 -7.49
N PRO A 455 18.31 -18.96 -6.43
CA PRO A 455 18.07 -20.25 -5.79
C PRO A 455 16.61 -20.49 -5.37
N GLU A 456 16.11 -21.69 -5.65
CA GLU A 456 14.71 -22.09 -5.41
C GLU A 456 14.51 -22.74 -4.03
N ASP A 457 15.57 -23.30 -3.42
CA ASP A 457 15.54 -24.04 -2.16
C ASP A 457 15.83 -23.17 -0.92
N LYS A 458 16.19 -21.90 -1.09
CA LYS A 458 16.55 -20.99 0.01
C LYS A 458 15.44 -20.00 0.34
N ASN A 459 15.32 -19.60 1.60
CA ASN A 459 14.47 -18.45 1.92
C ASN A 459 15.17 -17.14 1.56
N ILE A 460 14.39 -16.12 1.19
CA ILE A 460 14.87 -14.77 0.89
C ILE A 460 14.21 -13.80 1.87
N TYR A 461 15.01 -13.00 2.57
CA TYR A 461 14.54 -11.92 3.44
C TYR A 461 14.89 -10.58 2.81
N ASN A 462 13.92 -9.69 2.65
CA ASN A 462 14.15 -8.37 2.06
C ASN A 462 14.61 -7.37 3.12
N LEU A 463 15.72 -6.70 2.83
CA LEU A 463 16.23 -5.55 3.57
C LEU A 463 16.07 -4.30 2.71
N ASN A 464 15.19 -3.42 3.15
CA ASN A 464 14.80 -2.21 2.45
C ASN A 464 15.16 -0.96 3.26
N VAL A 465 14.81 0.22 2.72
CA VAL A 465 14.92 1.50 3.41
C VAL A 465 13.58 2.24 3.38
N ARG A 466 13.02 2.57 4.56
CA ARG A 466 11.94 3.55 4.63
C ARG A 466 12.47 4.92 4.26
N GLY A 467 11.67 5.68 3.51
CA GLY A 467 11.99 7.06 3.22
C GLY A 467 11.68 7.97 4.41
N LYS A 468 12.17 9.21 4.34
CA LYS A 468 11.83 10.27 5.27
C LYS A 468 10.45 10.89 4.97
N ARG A 469 9.68 11.24 6.00
CA ARG A 469 8.43 12.01 5.93
C ARG A 469 8.41 13.11 6.99
N GLY A 470 8.23 14.35 6.54
CA GLY A 470 8.14 15.51 7.41
C GLY A 470 9.47 15.88 8.09
N ASN A 471 9.42 16.74 9.11
CA ASN A 471 10.57 17.18 9.89
C ASN A 471 10.29 17.02 11.39
N ILE A 472 11.34 16.73 12.16
CA ILE A 472 11.31 16.50 13.61
C ILE A 472 10.70 17.64 14.43
N VAL A 473 10.74 18.87 13.92
CA VAL A 473 10.25 20.06 14.64
C VAL A 473 8.72 20.23 14.54
N GLN A 474 8.02 19.59 13.58
CA GLN A 474 6.61 19.93 13.30
C GLN A 474 5.70 18.81 12.79
N THR A 475 6.21 17.63 12.44
CA THR A 475 5.38 16.47 12.12
C THR A 475 5.63 15.39 13.15
N TYR A 476 4.63 15.10 13.99
CA TYR A 476 4.64 13.90 14.81
C TYR A 476 3.83 12.81 14.09
N PRO A 477 4.39 11.61 13.82
CA PRO A 477 5.76 11.21 14.01
C PRO A 477 6.56 11.67 12.80
N ALA A 478 7.74 12.21 13.05
CA ALA A 478 8.72 12.40 11.99
C ALA A 478 9.23 11.01 11.67
N VAL A 479 9.02 10.57 10.43
CA VAL A 479 9.57 9.30 9.97
C VAL A 479 10.89 9.63 9.34
N GLU A 480 11.99 9.22 9.96
CA GLU A 480 13.33 9.39 9.42
C GLU A 480 13.73 8.16 8.57
N TYR A 481 14.76 8.33 7.74
CA TYR A 481 15.34 7.19 7.03
C TYR A 481 15.81 6.12 8.01
N ASP A 482 15.47 4.87 7.72
CA ASP A 482 15.87 3.72 8.52
C ASP A 482 15.84 2.44 7.66
N PHE A 483 16.59 1.44 8.09
CA PHE A 483 16.54 0.12 7.47
C PHE A 483 15.29 -0.64 7.94
N ILE A 484 14.68 -1.41 7.04
CA ILE A 484 13.52 -2.24 7.36
C ILE A 484 13.77 -3.67 6.87
N PRO A 485 13.82 -4.65 7.79
CA PRO A 485 13.86 -4.50 9.25
C PRO A 485 15.19 -3.88 9.76
N ASN A 486 15.16 -3.09 10.83
CA ASN A 486 16.39 -2.58 11.47
C ASN A 486 17.13 -3.66 12.28
N ARG A 487 16.42 -4.72 12.68
CA ARG A 487 16.98 -5.91 13.33
C ARG A 487 16.50 -7.13 12.58
N LEU A 488 17.37 -7.69 11.75
CA LEU A 488 17.07 -8.85 10.94
C LEU A 488 17.81 -10.08 11.48
N LYS A 489 17.09 -11.18 11.66
CA LYS A 489 17.65 -12.48 12.03
C LYS A 489 17.36 -13.49 10.92
N ILE A 490 18.41 -14.12 10.38
CA ILE A 490 18.32 -15.13 9.32
C ILE A 490 19.27 -16.29 9.60
N LYS A 491 19.12 -17.42 8.90
CA LYS A 491 20.10 -18.51 8.94
C LYS A 491 21.18 -18.31 7.87
N SER A 492 22.36 -18.89 8.06
CA SER A 492 23.46 -18.81 7.10
C SER A 492 23.15 -19.46 5.74
N ASN A 493 22.17 -20.37 5.72
CA ASN A 493 21.64 -20.98 4.50
C ASN A 493 20.53 -20.13 3.83
N ASP A 494 20.01 -19.10 4.49
CA ASP A 494 19.03 -18.19 3.91
C ASP A 494 19.74 -17.05 3.15
N LEU A 495 18.96 -16.31 2.37
CA LEU A 495 19.42 -15.24 1.50
C LEU A 495 18.88 -13.88 1.95
N LEU A 496 19.72 -12.86 1.86
CA LEU A 496 19.41 -11.46 2.12
C LEU A 496 19.28 -10.72 0.79
N HIS A 497 18.11 -10.18 0.47
CA HIS A 497 17.91 -9.33 -0.68
C HIS A 497 17.92 -7.86 -0.27
N VAL A 498 18.94 -7.12 -0.68
CA VAL A 498 19.13 -5.71 -0.32
C VAL A 498 18.76 -4.83 -1.49
N GLN A 499 17.82 -3.90 -1.33
CA GLN A 499 17.45 -2.91 -2.33
C GLN A 499 16.89 -1.63 -1.68
N TRP A 500 16.78 -0.55 -2.44
CA TRP A 500 16.02 0.62 -2.00
C TRP A 500 15.55 1.47 -3.16
N THR A 501 14.60 2.35 -2.86
CA THR A 501 14.12 3.36 -3.79
C THR A 501 14.37 4.77 -3.24
N GLY A 502 14.51 5.75 -4.12
CA GLY A 502 14.69 7.16 -3.76
C GLY A 502 14.22 8.08 -4.88
N SER A 503 13.90 9.33 -4.55
CA SER A 503 13.46 10.37 -5.49
C SER A 503 14.52 11.46 -5.68
N ASN A 504 14.44 12.16 -6.81
CA ASN A 504 15.18 13.38 -7.14
C ASN A 504 14.29 14.62 -7.22
N SER A 505 13.00 14.46 -6.89
CA SER A 505 11.99 15.45 -7.20
C SER A 505 11.53 16.26 -5.99
N HIS A 506 11.89 15.92 -4.76
CA HIS A 506 11.31 16.51 -3.53
C HIS A 506 11.97 17.85 -3.14
N LYS A 507 12.00 18.84 -4.05
CA LYS A 507 12.65 20.13 -3.85
C LYS A 507 11.67 21.20 -3.41
N ASN A 508 11.52 21.40 -2.11
CA ASN A 508 10.53 22.32 -1.54
C ASN A 508 10.90 23.81 -1.57
N GLY A 509 12.03 24.18 -2.18
CA GLY A 509 12.56 25.56 -2.10
C GLY A 509 13.14 25.85 -0.72
N ASN A 510 13.88 26.96 -0.60
CA ASN A 510 14.67 27.40 0.57
C ASN A 510 14.08 26.99 1.94
N PRO A 511 14.93 26.72 2.95
CA PRO A 511 14.47 26.32 4.27
C PRO A 511 13.48 27.35 4.79
N ALA A 512 12.18 27.01 4.77
CA ALA A 512 11.25 27.65 5.68
C ALA A 512 11.87 27.40 7.06
N GLY A 513 12.19 28.47 7.80
CA GLY A 513 12.96 28.43 9.05
C GLY A 513 12.34 27.59 10.17
N ASP A 514 11.26 26.88 9.87
CA ASP A 514 10.47 26.00 10.72
C ASP A 514 10.56 24.50 10.30
N GLY A 515 11.31 24.21 9.22
CA GLY A 515 11.48 22.87 8.66
C GLY A 515 10.24 22.26 8.00
N GLN A 516 9.23 23.08 7.67
CA GLN A 516 8.06 22.65 6.89
C GLN A 516 8.36 22.22 5.47
N ALA A 517 9.53 22.62 4.96
CA ALA A 517 9.97 22.32 3.63
C ALA A 517 10.44 20.86 3.45
N GLY A 518 10.54 20.00 4.47
CA GLY A 518 10.84 18.56 4.25
C GLY A 518 12.11 18.26 3.44
N ASP A 519 13.01 19.24 3.28
CA ASP A 519 14.19 19.20 2.41
C ASP A 519 15.46 18.82 3.19
N ALA A 520 15.29 18.35 4.42
CA ALA A 520 16.35 18.01 5.36
C ALA A 520 16.93 16.60 5.09
N GLY A 521 17.09 16.24 3.81
CA GLY A 521 17.93 15.13 3.38
C GLY A 521 19.38 15.62 3.28
N GLU A 522 20.34 14.73 3.50
CA GLU A 522 21.74 15.11 3.36
C GLU A 522 22.09 15.39 1.88
N GLY A 523 23.08 16.26 1.67
CA GLY A 523 23.62 16.73 0.37
C GLY A 523 22.65 17.49 -0.52
N THR A 524 22.53 17.13 -1.81
CA THR A 524 21.70 17.93 -2.74
C THR A 524 20.24 17.92 -2.29
N SER A 525 19.70 19.11 -2.06
CA SER A 525 18.28 19.36 -1.77
C SER A 525 17.35 18.55 -2.69
N GLY A 526 16.35 17.92 -2.07
CA GLY A 526 15.29 17.11 -2.65
C GLY A 526 15.72 15.78 -3.25
N THR A 527 16.91 15.28 -2.85
CA THR A 527 17.41 13.97 -3.27
C THR A 527 17.41 12.97 -2.13
N ASP A 528 16.83 11.79 -2.38
CA ASP A 528 16.92 10.66 -1.48
C ASP A 528 18.09 9.77 -1.93
N ARG A 529 19.08 9.57 -1.07
CA ARG A 529 20.20 8.64 -1.29
C ARG A 529 20.41 7.78 -0.06
N ASN A 530 20.79 6.53 -0.29
CA ASN A 530 21.05 5.55 0.76
C ASN A 530 22.26 4.72 0.37
N ASN A 531 22.97 4.21 1.36
CA ASN A 531 24.05 3.27 1.16
C ASN A 531 24.22 2.40 2.41
N ILE A 532 25.06 1.38 2.32
CA ILE A 532 25.39 0.51 3.46
C ILE A 532 26.89 0.45 3.61
N VAL A 533 27.36 0.75 4.82
CA VAL A 533 28.74 0.55 5.27
C VAL A 533 28.73 -0.13 6.63
N GLU A 534 29.70 -1.00 6.89
CA GLU A 534 29.79 -1.77 8.14
C GLU A 534 30.30 -0.89 9.29
N THR A 535 29.78 -1.10 10.49
CA THR A 535 30.23 -0.48 11.74
C THR A 535 30.62 -1.55 12.75
N GLN A 536 31.47 -1.19 13.71
CA GLN A 536 31.94 -2.15 14.73
C GLN A 536 30.85 -2.45 15.77
N ASP A 537 30.14 -1.41 16.23
CA ASP A 537 29.07 -1.49 17.22
C ASP A 537 27.83 -0.68 16.74
N PRO A 538 26.59 -1.00 17.19
CA PRO A 538 25.42 -0.18 16.92
C PRO A 538 25.53 1.27 17.44
N LEU A 539 26.39 1.53 18.44
CA LEU A 539 26.63 2.86 18.99
C LEU A 539 27.60 3.69 18.13
N ASP A 540 28.40 3.05 17.27
CA ASP A 540 29.41 3.73 16.46
C ASP A 540 28.81 4.49 15.30
N ASN A 541 29.40 5.66 14.99
CA ASN A 541 28.98 6.51 13.87
C ASN A 541 30.03 6.57 12.76
N PHE A 542 31.17 5.89 12.93
CA PHE A 542 32.23 5.82 11.94
C PHE A 542 32.24 4.43 11.31
N PRO A 543 32.30 4.33 9.97
CA PRO A 543 32.43 3.05 9.29
C PRO A 543 33.76 2.36 9.61
N LEU A 544 33.77 1.04 9.57
CA LEU A 544 34.99 0.25 9.62
C LEU A 544 35.81 0.43 8.33
N PRO A 545 37.15 0.54 8.43
CA PRO A 545 38.00 0.39 7.25
C PRO A 545 37.91 -1.04 6.70
N TRP A 546 38.17 -1.22 5.40
CA TRP A 546 37.99 -2.50 4.70
C TRP A 546 38.75 -3.64 5.38
N GLU A 547 39.95 -3.39 5.90
CA GLU A 547 40.82 -4.36 6.55
C GLU A 547 40.13 -4.99 7.77
N ARG A 548 39.27 -4.23 8.46
CA ARG A 548 38.52 -4.66 9.66
C ARG A 548 37.08 -5.08 9.38
N ALA A 549 36.48 -4.61 8.29
CA ALA A 549 35.14 -5.00 7.87
C ALA A 549 35.06 -6.51 7.58
N THR A 550 33.97 -7.16 7.98
CA THR A 550 33.72 -8.59 7.85
C THR A 550 32.41 -8.94 7.15
N LEU A 551 31.38 -8.09 7.21
CA LEU A 551 30.06 -8.33 6.62
C LEU A 551 30.15 -8.76 5.17
N PHE A 552 30.82 -7.97 4.34
CA PHE A 552 30.92 -8.26 2.91
C PHE A 552 31.98 -9.30 2.58
N LYS A 553 33.05 -9.43 3.38
CA LYS A 553 34.02 -10.55 3.29
C LYS A 553 33.36 -11.91 3.55
N ASN A 554 32.36 -11.91 4.42
CA ASN A 554 31.56 -13.07 4.79
C ASN A 554 30.29 -13.21 3.93
N SER A 555 30.19 -12.48 2.82
CA SER A 555 29.04 -12.51 1.92
C SER A 555 29.43 -13.03 0.54
N ALA A 556 28.53 -13.82 -0.07
CA ALA A 556 28.60 -14.20 -1.47
C ALA A 556 27.33 -13.73 -2.18
N ALA A 557 27.48 -13.04 -3.32
CA ALA A 557 26.32 -12.65 -4.12
C ALA A 557 25.83 -13.84 -4.95
N VAL A 558 24.59 -14.27 -4.70
CA VAL A 558 23.93 -15.31 -5.51
C VAL A 558 23.12 -14.72 -6.66
N TRP A 559 22.81 -13.42 -6.59
CA TRP A 559 22.20 -12.66 -7.66
C TRP A 559 22.61 -11.19 -7.57
N THR A 560 22.67 -10.51 -8.71
CA THR A 560 22.98 -9.09 -8.79
C THR A 560 22.23 -8.44 -9.94
N SER A 561 21.85 -7.18 -9.73
CA SER A 561 21.20 -6.36 -10.75
C SER A 561 22.17 -5.88 -11.87
N PHE A 562 23.48 -6.06 -11.68
CA PHE A 562 24.50 -5.70 -12.67
C PHE A 562 24.91 -6.89 -13.55
N PRO A 563 25.37 -6.65 -14.79
CA PRO A 563 25.64 -7.69 -15.77
C PRO A 563 27.04 -8.34 -15.60
N TYR A 564 27.38 -8.78 -14.38
CA TYR A 564 28.63 -9.50 -14.14
C TYR A 564 28.67 -10.82 -14.92
N LYS A 565 29.84 -11.14 -15.50
CA LYS A 565 30.07 -12.47 -16.10
C LYS A 565 30.43 -13.54 -15.07
N THR A 566 31.05 -13.13 -13.96
CA THR A 566 31.44 -14.00 -12.83
C THR A 566 30.93 -13.40 -11.52
N ALA A 567 30.79 -14.23 -10.47
CA ALA A 567 30.32 -13.75 -9.18
C ALA A 567 31.19 -12.56 -8.69
N PRO A 568 30.58 -11.47 -8.18
CA PRO A 568 31.34 -10.33 -7.66
C PRO A 568 32.16 -10.76 -6.44
N ALA A 569 33.39 -10.25 -6.35
CA ALA A 569 34.22 -10.45 -5.17
C ALA A 569 33.65 -9.65 -3.99
N PRO A 570 34.01 -9.99 -2.73
CA PRO A 570 33.60 -9.23 -1.55
C PRO A 570 33.81 -7.71 -1.66
N GLU A 571 34.92 -7.27 -2.25
CA GLU A 571 35.25 -5.85 -2.47
C GLU A 571 34.25 -5.18 -3.41
N ASP A 572 33.78 -5.91 -4.43
CA ASP A 572 32.79 -5.41 -5.39
C ASP A 572 31.40 -5.30 -4.75
N ILE A 573 31.04 -6.26 -3.89
CA ILE A 573 29.80 -6.19 -3.11
C ILE A 573 29.86 -4.97 -2.19
N ALA A 574 30.97 -4.80 -1.47
CA ALA A 574 31.17 -3.70 -0.53
C ALA A 574 31.10 -2.34 -1.23
N ILE A 575 31.83 -2.14 -2.33
CA ILE A 575 31.84 -0.85 -3.05
C ILE A 575 30.48 -0.57 -3.69
N SER A 576 29.76 -1.58 -4.16
CA SER A 576 28.42 -1.40 -4.73
C SER A 576 27.42 -0.95 -3.67
N MET A 577 27.44 -1.57 -2.49
CA MET A 577 26.60 -1.21 -1.34
C MET A 577 26.96 0.18 -0.79
N ALA A 578 28.25 0.50 -0.70
CA ALA A 578 28.74 1.78 -0.19
C ALA A 578 28.48 2.95 -1.16
N SER A 579 28.41 2.69 -2.47
CA SER A 579 28.23 3.71 -3.51
C SER A 579 26.80 3.82 -4.05
N SER A 580 25.84 3.11 -3.46
CA SER A 580 24.46 3.02 -3.97
C SER A 580 24.36 2.54 -5.42
N GLY A 581 25.23 1.61 -5.79
CA GLY A 581 25.34 1.09 -7.16
C GLY A 581 25.93 2.08 -8.16
N TYR A 582 26.50 3.21 -7.71
CA TYR A 582 27.26 4.08 -8.60
C TYR A 582 28.48 3.35 -9.16
N TYR A 583 29.23 2.67 -8.30
CA TYR A 583 30.19 1.66 -8.73
C TYR A 583 29.55 0.29 -8.64
N ALA A 584 29.74 -0.53 -9.67
CA ALA A 584 29.45 -1.94 -9.58
C ALA A 584 30.66 -2.65 -8.97
N CYS A 585 31.86 -2.38 -9.45
CA CYS A 585 33.07 -3.09 -9.03
C CYS A 585 34.19 -2.14 -8.62
N LEU A 586 35.17 -2.68 -7.91
CA LEU A 586 36.37 -1.94 -7.53
C LEU A 586 37.22 -1.72 -8.77
N LYS A 587 37.83 -2.78 -9.31
CA LYS A 587 38.67 -2.71 -10.51
C LYS A 587 37.89 -3.10 -11.77
N LYS A 588 38.35 -2.59 -12.91
CA LYS A 588 37.81 -2.96 -14.22
C LYS A 588 37.84 -4.48 -14.41
N LYS A 589 36.70 -5.07 -14.72
CA LYS A 589 36.56 -6.47 -15.10
C LYS A 589 35.36 -6.67 -16.02
N ASP A 590 35.31 -7.83 -16.65
CA ASP A 590 34.26 -8.21 -17.57
C ASP A 590 32.85 -8.17 -16.93
N GLY A 591 31.97 -7.34 -17.50
CA GLY A 591 30.60 -7.15 -17.02
C GLY A 591 30.40 -5.96 -16.07
N CYS A 592 31.45 -5.22 -15.72
CA CYS A 592 31.32 -3.97 -14.94
C CYS A 592 32.38 -2.92 -15.32
N ASP A 593 33.03 -3.06 -16.47
CA ASP A 593 34.14 -2.25 -16.94
C ASP A 593 33.84 -0.75 -16.97
N LYS A 594 32.64 -0.33 -17.37
CA LYS A 594 32.20 1.09 -17.38
C LYS A 594 31.68 1.58 -16.02
N GLN A 595 31.67 0.71 -15.01
CA GLN A 595 31.12 0.95 -13.68
C GLN A 595 32.14 0.65 -12.58
N SER A 596 33.42 0.56 -12.92
CA SER A 596 34.51 0.38 -11.96
C SER A 596 35.01 1.71 -11.40
N THR A 597 35.73 1.70 -10.27
CA THR A 597 36.32 2.93 -9.70
C THR A 597 37.42 3.51 -10.58
N ASP A 598 38.08 2.67 -11.39
CA ASP A 598 39.22 3.10 -12.23
C ASP A 598 38.78 3.74 -13.56
N THR A 599 37.52 3.57 -13.95
CA THR A 599 37.01 3.98 -15.28
C THR A 599 35.85 4.96 -15.22
N LYS A 600 35.01 4.86 -14.19
CA LYS A 600 33.88 5.76 -14.02
C LYS A 600 34.34 7.01 -13.27
N ALA A 601 33.74 8.14 -13.59
CA ALA A 601 34.03 9.41 -12.92
C ALA A 601 33.98 9.27 -11.39
N ALA A 602 34.72 10.13 -10.68
CA ALA A 602 34.71 10.13 -9.23
C ALA A 602 33.29 10.32 -8.68
N MET A 603 32.90 9.47 -7.75
CA MET A 603 31.66 9.62 -7.02
C MET A 603 31.75 10.87 -6.13
N ASN A 604 30.68 11.65 -6.11
CA ASN A 604 30.57 12.73 -5.16
C ASN A 604 30.53 12.13 -3.72
N ASN A 605 31.30 12.69 -2.79
CA ASN A 605 31.40 12.22 -1.40
C ASN A 605 30.05 12.20 -0.64
N LEU A 606 29.09 12.95 -1.16
CA LEU A 606 27.71 13.06 -0.71
C LEU A 606 26.77 12.22 -1.60
N LEU A 607 27.24 11.28 -2.42
CA LEU A 607 26.41 10.45 -3.30
C LEU A 607 25.50 11.24 -4.27
N ASN A 608 25.72 12.54 -4.49
CA ASN A 608 24.81 13.38 -5.27
C ASN A 608 24.69 12.90 -6.72
N ASN A 609 25.75 12.30 -7.26
CA ASN A 609 25.77 11.71 -8.60
C ASN A 609 25.44 10.21 -8.62
N ALA A 610 25.18 9.58 -7.47
CA ALA A 610 24.72 8.21 -7.39
C ALA A 610 23.24 8.07 -7.82
N PRO A 611 22.81 6.90 -8.30
CA PRO A 611 21.40 6.60 -8.54
C PRO A 611 20.55 6.81 -7.28
N ALA A 612 19.32 7.32 -7.43
CA ALA A 612 18.40 7.48 -6.30
C ALA A 612 17.86 6.13 -5.79
N SER A 613 17.63 5.20 -6.70
CA SER A 613 17.17 3.84 -6.40
C SER A 613 18.24 2.82 -6.76
N TYR A 614 18.32 1.75 -5.97
CA TYR A 614 19.29 0.68 -6.13
C TYR A 614 18.58 -0.67 -6.20
N ALA A 615 18.71 -1.35 -7.35
CA ALA A 615 18.12 -2.65 -7.60
C ALA A 615 18.82 -3.80 -6.88
N GLY A 616 20.03 -3.57 -6.37
CA GLY A 616 20.55 -4.43 -5.32
C GLY A 616 21.22 -5.72 -5.76
N MET A 617 21.40 -6.57 -4.75
CA MET A 617 21.96 -7.92 -4.83
C MET A 617 21.21 -8.83 -3.85
N ILE A 618 21.24 -10.13 -4.14
CA ILE A 618 20.90 -11.17 -3.15
C ILE A 618 22.21 -11.76 -2.63
N LEU A 619 22.40 -11.71 -1.33
CA LEU A 619 23.59 -12.17 -0.64
C LEU A 619 23.27 -13.41 0.20
N GLN A 620 24.15 -14.41 0.15
CA GLN A 620 24.25 -15.39 1.22
C GLN A 620 25.33 -14.91 2.18
N VAL A 621 25.01 -14.84 3.47
CA VAL A 621 25.91 -14.29 4.49
C VAL A 621 26.27 -15.38 5.48
N ASN A 622 27.56 -15.53 5.80
CA ASN A 622 28.01 -16.51 6.78
C ASN A 622 27.61 -16.10 8.21
N LYS A 623 27.56 -17.09 9.11
CA LYS A 623 27.26 -16.92 10.54
C LYS A 623 28.04 -15.73 11.12
N GLY A 624 27.35 -14.86 11.85
CA GLY A 624 27.95 -13.67 12.46
C GLY A 624 26.90 -12.68 12.95
N THR A 625 27.37 -11.66 13.68
CA THR A 625 26.57 -10.48 13.99
C THR A 625 27.22 -9.31 13.30
N TYR A 626 26.48 -8.64 12.43
CA TYR A 626 26.98 -7.54 11.63
C TYR A 626 26.16 -6.29 11.91
N TYR A 627 26.86 -5.18 12.10
CA TYR A 627 26.27 -3.86 12.27
C TYR A 627 26.61 -3.01 11.05
N TYR A 628 25.65 -2.22 10.62
CA TYR A 628 25.83 -1.38 9.44
C TYR A 628 25.03 -0.10 9.57
N ALA A 629 25.46 0.92 8.86
CA ALA A 629 24.84 2.23 8.84
C ALA A 629 24.77 2.78 7.42
N CYS A 630 23.90 3.77 7.21
CA CYS A 630 23.96 4.60 6.02
C CYS A 630 24.85 5.80 6.29
N SER A 631 26.06 5.84 5.71
CA SER A 631 26.97 6.99 5.87
C SER A 631 26.38 8.30 5.37
N ARG A 632 25.48 8.24 4.38
CA ARG A 632 24.81 9.42 3.81
C ARG A 632 23.84 10.04 4.80
N ASN A 633 23.03 9.23 5.47
CA ASN A 633 22.01 9.69 6.40
C ASN A 633 22.48 9.46 7.84
N ASN A 634 23.64 10.04 8.17
CA ASN A 634 24.30 9.91 9.47
C ASN A 634 24.80 11.29 9.96
N ASN A 635 23.91 12.28 9.98
CA ASN A 635 24.18 13.62 10.52
C ASN A 635 23.86 13.66 12.03
N PHE A 636 24.24 14.73 12.75
CA PHE A 636 24.03 14.82 14.21
C PHE A 636 22.57 14.59 14.65
N SER A 637 21.58 15.04 13.87
CA SER A 637 20.15 14.88 14.17
C SER A 637 19.54 13.55 13.72
N ASN A 638 20.24 12.75 12.91
CA ASN A 638 19.77 11.52 12.29
C ASN A 638 20.86 10.43 12.26
N ARG A 639 21.65 10.28 13.34
CA ARG A 639 22.66 9.21 13.48
C ARG A 639 22.06 7.80 13.65
N SER A 640 20.82 7.59 13.21
CA SER A 640 20.00 6.43 13.58
C SER A 640 19.60 5.54 12.41
N GLN A 641 19.98 5.84 11.16
CA GLN A 641 19.83 4.86 10.07
C GLN A 641 20.90 3.77 10.20
N LYS A 642 20.64 2.83 11.12
CA LYS A 642 21.52 1.73 11.49
C LYS A 642 20.75 0.42 11.52
N GLY A 643 21.42 -0.66 11.14
CA GLY A 643 20.83 -1.98 11.12
C GLY A 643 21.73 -3.01 11.80
N ARG A 644 21.09 -4.06 12.30
CA ARG A 644 21.75 -5.26 12.82
C ARG A 644 21.28 -6.48 12.03
N LEU A 645 22.24 -7.21 11.47
CA LEU A 645 22.01 -8.51 10.88
C LEU A 645 22.60 -9.59 11.80
N TYR A 646 21.75 -10.47 12.31
CA TYR A 646 22.16 -11.63 13.10
C TYR A 646 21.97 -12.90 12.27
N VAL A 647 23.08 -13.51 11.86
CA VAL A 647 23.09 -14.73 11.06
C VAL A 647 23.39 -15.92 11.97
N THR A 648 22.42 -16.81 12.13
CA THR A 648 22.59 -18.07 12.87
C THR A 648 23.14 -19.17 11.97
N GLN A 649 23.51 -20.31 12.57
CA GLN A 649 23.73 -21.53 11.80
C GLN A 649 22.47 -21.87 10.99
#